data_AF-A0A1T4WRP1-F1
#
_entry.id   AF-A0A1T4WRP1-F1
#
_cell.length_a   1.000
_cell.length_b   1.000
_cell.length_c   1.000
_cell.angle_alpha   90.00
_cell.angle_beta   90.00
_cell.angle_gamma   90.00
#
_symmetry.space_group_name_H-M   'P 1'
#
loop_
_entity.id
_entity.type
_entity.pdbx_description
1 polymer ?
#
loop_
_entity_poly.entity_id
_entity_poly.type
_entity_poly.pdbx_seq_one_letter_code
_entity_poly.pdbx_strand_id
1 'polypeptide(L)'
;MSSISSLLQVLPKVSQSRMIGSGYCVWLVWNGALNTAVPHTLKDYGAIPMAEADGQALWLSPTPEVFRALGRLQIWSRLNPMPLFCQIMPVTVLVGYDLTLSMAFPTELGKQSVDPPKEFEAWIHPKLTEDVQRISGLSLQQKGSMPGLANVDWRLFDADEGLDYETVLNWFFVIKPVGRMGEKDSIMGWRAWAEEIKKLFTRLNVRYLVGTREEVLIVSLRGLRSLRGFIAELLRLIAATKEESERTYWPCVMAAVSQKGRQFTEEVTHKFNLDWNKLSPDLPHFSYRDGLMLGEGFVVNEARYGGEESLDSWCNVSLAEDVGEKSKSAAEVILPRKLMLATQDSECFYCGLRSHASAECPSRNLEDPRPGVWKALAGMDIKEFPKAMRSLDDALDSENTLDSLAGLLASGKKPENIMAAAMFEINSPAQFRVLERVWRSRGKEWPQGLRQLVPEEGQFVNTAMETFRARDYERTGALLKQLRLKYARSFIPSSLQGYVAMEQGDHHQARFYWQEAERMGYTPLQQGFFVYLQARSFEIEGDYKEAATLYKRALTVSPNWLETLYRGGVCMVKLGFTGQAIEMLDDLFQQDPNFFNRALIDPELDRGRAHVLSAMWDRWALAEAEVMRQRERVDALSGEIDQRFGEDHEFYEPAKRSLEHMQGLAKLNNFVAFRELIRELALFEDKLSRQVERDIKRMQAKVDYLVERLKDVQQEAAWFPFPKLLLEFNKDFNYCVEKINWVNHQHIKAAENFRQAGSYLDEVEQRLSALQKRLVTLRIVRDTTLFVLMLGRSFIWFEVIGLGLGLVGLPLFIYFTRSMENVWIVDMIREQQWEFQKGLILILSVLALVVSLLKTAISFERKKKELFERPMDEAQQSESKKKK
;
A
#
# COMPACT_ATOMS: atom_id res chain seq x y z
N MET A 1 -12.43 -54.57 18.45
CA MET A 1 -11.06 -54.60 17.90
C MET A 1 -10.66 -53.24 17.38
N SER A 2 -9.81 -52.56 18.14
CA SER A 2 -9.28 -51.24 17.80
C SER A 2 -8.05 -51.41 16.92
N SER A 3 -7.99 -50.70 15.80
CA SER A 3 -6.87 -50.75 14.86
C SER A 3 -6.11 -49.44 14.88
N ILE A 4 -4.78 -49.50 15.02
CA ILE A 4 -3.93 -48.30 14.95
C ILE A 4 -4.03 -47.63 13.57
N SER A 5 -4.30 -48.41 12.51
CA SER A 5 -4.36 -47.90 11.14
C SER A 5 -5.42 -46.81 10.94
N SER A 6 -6.53 -46.86 11.69
CA SER A 6 -7.57 -45.82 11.61
C SER A 6 -7.10 -44.50 12.22
N LEU A 7 -6.30 -44.54 13.29
CA LEU A 7 -5.71 -43.34 13.89
C LEU A 7 -4.64 -42.73 12.98
N LEU A 8 -3.83 -43.57 12.32
CA LEU A 8 -2.80 -43.10 11.38
C LEU A 8 -3.36 -42.35 10.17
N GLN A 9 -4.59 -42.67 9.73
CA GLN A 9 -5.26 -41.96 8.65
C GLN A 9 -5.69 -40.54 9.02
N VAL A 10 -5.91 -40.29 10.32
CA VAL A 10 -6.36 -39.00 10.87
C VAL A 10 -5.17 -38.07 11.18
N LEU A 11 -3.96 -38.61 11.29
CA LEU A 11 -2.77 -37.80 11.57
C LEU A 11 -2.57 -36.68 10.54
N PRO A 12 -2.10 -35.50 10.98
CA PRO A 12 -1.75 -34.41 10.08
C PRO A 12 -0.75 -34.86 9.01
N LYS A 13 -1.03 -34.55 7.74
CA LYS A 13 -0.17 -34.92 6.62
C LYS A 13 0.91 -33.87 6.41
N VAL A 14 2.17 -34.26 6.61
CA VAL A 14 3.34 -33.41 6.33
C VAL A 14 3.98 -33.89 5.02
N SER A 15 3.89 -33.11 3.95
CA SER A 15 4.45 -33.46 2.62
C SER A 15 5.96 -33.30 2.56
N GLN A 16 6.49 -32.29 3.24
CA GLN A 16 7.93 -32.05 3.43
C GLN A 16 8.17 -31.69 4.89
N SER A 17 9.00 -32.49 5.56
CA SER A 17 9.38 -32.24 6.95
C SER A 17 10.47 -31.17 7.00
N ARG A 18 10.21 -30.12 7.79
CA ARG A 18 11.17 -29.08 8.14
C ARG A 18 12.16 -29.57 9.20
N MET A 19 11.62 -30.15 10.27
CA MET A 19 12.41 -30.71 11.38
C MET A 19 12.04 -32.17 11.57
N ILE A 20 13.07 -32.96 11.89
CA ILE A 20 12.95 -34.37 12.18
C ILE A 20 13.59 -34.62 13.54
N GLY A 21 12.94 -35.41 14.39
CA GLY A 21 13.51 -35.82 15.67
C GLY A 21 13.01 -37.18 16.12
N SER A 22 13.59 -37.68 17.21
CA SER A 22 13.11 -38.89 17.87
C SER A 22 12.05 -38.57 18.91
N GLY A 23 11.06 -39.45 19.04
CA GLY A 23 10.02 -39.35 20.06
C GLY A 23 9.42 -40.72 20.38
N TYR A 24 8.47 -40.70 21.31
CA TYR A 24 7.78 -41.88 21.81
C TYR A 24 6.29 -41.75 21.50
N CYS A 25 5.73 -42.71 20.78
CA CYS A 25 4.29 -42.78 20.57
C CYS A 25 3.68 -43.67 21.65
N VAL A 26 2.61 -43.20 22.28
CA VAL A 26 1.75 -43.99 23.17
C VAL A 26 0.44 -44.25 22.46
N TRP A 27 0.17 -45.51 22.15
CA TRP A 27 -1.14 -45.96 21.69
C TRP A 27 -1.95 -46.47 22.88
N LEU A 28 -3.12 -45.89 23.09
CA LEU A 28 -4.05 -46.23 24.15
C LEU A 28 -5.27 -46.92 23.56
N VAL A 29 -5.73 -48.01 24.17
CA VAL A 29 -6.98 -48.69 23.83
C VAL A 29 -7.74 -49.00 25.12
N TRP A 30 -9.01 -48.60 25.19
CA TRP A 30 -9.86 -48.78 26.38
C TRP A 30 -11.28 -49.19 26.00
N ASN A 31 -12.07 -49.56 27.01
CA ASN A 31 -13.49 -49.84 26.86
C ASN A 31 -14.33 -48.88 27.70
N GLY A 32 -15.43 -48.36 27.14
CA GLY A 32 -16.30 -47.38 27.80
C GLY A 32 -15.68 -45.98 27.89
N ALA A 33 -15.91 -45.27 29.00
CA ALA A 33 -15.37 -43.93 29.23
C ALA A 33 -13.93 -44.00 29.77
N LEU A 34 -13.00 -43.29 29.12
CA LEU A 34 -11.62 -43.19 29.59
C LEU A 34 -11.56 -42.42 30.91
N ASN A 35 -10.82 -42.95 31.88
CA ASN A 35 -10.61 -42.25 33.15
C ASN A 35 -9.83 -40.95 32.93
N THR A 36 -10.32 -39.83 33.46
CA THR A 36 -9.70 -38.50 33.30
C THR A 36 -8.27 -38.42 33.85
N ALA A 37 -7.90 -39.31 34.78
CA ALA A 37 -6.53 -39.42 35.29
C ALA A 37 -5.50 -39.75 34.19
N VAL A 38 -5.89 -40.50 33.15
CA VAL A 38 -5.00 -40.91 32.05
C VAL A 38 -4.56 -39.71 31.21
N PRO A 39 -5.45 -38.96 30.55
CA PRO A 39 -5.05 -37.80 29.75
C PRO A 39 -4.43 -36.71 30.62
N HIS A 40 -4.87 -36.52 31.87
CA HIS A 40 -4.25 -35.55 32.79
C HIS A 40 -2.80 -35.91 33.10
N THR A 41 -2.52 -37.18 33.44
CA THR A 41 -1.15 -37.65 33.71
C THR A 41 -0.29 -37.57 32.46
N LEU A 42 -0.80 -37.97 31.29
CA LEU A 42 -0.03 -37.84 30.05
C LEU A 42 0.32 -36.39 29.73
N LYS A 43 -0.65 -35.46 29.86
CA LYS A 43 -0.41 -34.02 29.68
C LYS A 43 0.62 -33.48 30.68
N ASP A 44 0.51 -33.83 31.97
CA ASP A 44 1.42 -33.33 33.02
C ASP A 44 2.89 -33.72 32.81
N TYR A 45 3.14 -34.86 32.13
CA TYR A 45 4.47 -35.35 31.79
C TYR A 45 4.89 -35.00 30.34
N GLY A 46 4.18 -34.06 29.70
CA GLY A 46 4.57 -33.49 28.41
C GLY A 46 4.20 -34.31 27.18
N ALA A 47 3.24 -35.24 27.28
CA ALA A 47 2.68 -35.91 26.12
C ALA A 47 1.60 -35.03 25.45
N ILE A 48 1.60 -35.04 24.12
CA ILE A 48 0.76 -34.23 23.23
C ILE A 48 -0.27 -35.18 22.58
N PRO A 49 -1.58 -34.88 22.64
CA PRO A 49 -2.59 -35.68 21.96
C PRO A 49 -2.49 -35.46 20.44
N MET A 50 -2.54 -36.54 19.65
CA MET A 50 -2.29 -36.48 18.20
C MET A 50 -3.48 -36.97 17.36
N ALA A 51 -4.17 -38.01 17.82
CA ALA A 51 -5.38 -38.52 17.20
C ALA A 51 -6.24 -39.24 18.25
N GLU A 52 -7.55 -39.15 18.10
CA GLU A 52 -8.51 -39.83 18.98
C GLU A 52 -9.63 -40.43 18.11
N ALA A 53 -10.08 -41.63 18.47
CA ALA A 53 -11.22 -42.32 17.89
C ALA A 53 -11.95 -43.10 18.99
N ASP A 54 -13.12 -43.68 18.68
CA ASP A 54 -13.92 -44.41 19.66
C ASP A 54 -13.11 -45.54 20.33
N GLY A 55 -12.82 -45.39 21.63
CA GLY A 55 -12.10 -46.39 22.43
C GLY A 55 -10.59 -46.48 22.19
N GLN A 56 -9.97 -45.53 21.48
CA GLN A 56 -8.52 -45.49 21.29
C GLN A 56 -7.96 -44.10 21.02
N ALA A 57 -6.71 -43.86 21.41
CA ALA A 57 -6.03 -42.59 21.19
C ALA A 57 -4.54 -42.77 20.93
N LEU A 58 -3.95 -41.81 20.23
CA LEU A 58 -2.53 -41.72 19.94
C LEU A 58 -1.96 -40.45 20.58
N TRP A 59 -0.90 -40.61 21.36
CA TRP A 59 -0.19 -39.53 22.01
C TRP A 59 1.27 -39.53 21.61
N LEU A 60 1.84 -38.35 21.40
CA LEU A 60 3.27 -38.16 21.16
C LEU A 60 3.93 -37.62 22.43
N SER A 61 4.97 -38.27 22.91
CA SER A 61 5.86 -37.69 23.90
C SER A 61 7.24 -37.43 23.29
N PRO A 62 7.74 -36.18 23.32
CA PRO A 62 9.08 -35.86 22.83
C PRO A 62 10.18 -36.10 23.89
N THR A 63 9.81 -36.61 25.07
CA THR A 63 10.72 -36.85 26.21
C THR A 63 10.49 -38.25 26.80
N PRO A 64 11.48 -38.84 27.49
CA PRO A 64 11.31 -40.15 28.14
C PRO A 64 10.41 -40.11 29.39
N GLU A 65 9.88 -38.95 29.77
CA GLU A 65 9.01 -38.80 30.96
C GLU A 65 7.70 -39.57 30.84
N VAL A 66 7.32 -39.96 29.62
CA VAL A 66 6.20 -40.86 29.35
C VAL A 66 6.30 -42.19 30.11
N PHE A 67 7.50 -42.70 30.38
CA PHE A 67 7.67 -43.94 31.14
C PHE A 67 7.35 -43.74 32.63
N ARG A 68 7.71 -42.59 33.22
CA ARG A 68 7.28 -42.24 34.59
C ARG A 68 5.77 -42.05 34.66
N ALA A 69 5.18 -41.44 33.64
CA ALA A 69 3.73 -41.31 33.51
C ALA A 69 3.03 -42.67 33.52
N LEU A 70 3.54 -43.64 32.74
CA LEU A 70 3.02 -45.02 32.75
C LEU A 70 3.22 -45.70 34.10
N GLY A 71 4.37 -45.55 34.75
CA GLY A 71 4.62 -46.09 36.08
C GLY A 71 3.61 -45.59 37.11
N ARG A 72 3.33 -44.29 37.10
CA ARG A 72 2.30 -43.68 37.94
C ARG A 72 0.91 -44.23 37.64
N LEU A 73 0.53 -44.37 36.37
CA LEU A 73 -0.75 -44.93 35.97
C LEU A 73 -0.89 -46.41 36.34
N GLN A 74 0.16 -47.21 36.18
CA GLN A 74 0.18 -48.62 36.55
C GLN A 74 -0.02 -48.79 38.06
N ILE A 75 0.72 -48.04 38.87
CA ILE A 75 0.61 -48.12 40.33
C ILE A 75 -0.76 -47.63 40.79
N TRP A 76 -1.27 -46.55 40.18
CA TRP A 76 -2.62 -46.07 40.45
C TRP A 76 -3.70 -47.11 40.08
N SER A 77 -3.49 -47.87 39.00
CA SER A 77 -4.41 -48.91 38.54
C SER A 77 -4.52 -50.11 39.49
N ARG A 78 -3.48 -50.37 40.30
CA ARG A 78 -3.50 -51.41 41.35
C ARG A 78 -4.55 -51.10 42.43
N LEU A 79 -4.81 -49.82 42.68
CA LEU A 79 -5.83 -49.35 43.63
C LEU A 79 -7.17 -49.03 42.95
N ASN A 80 -7.13 -48.64 41.68
CA ASN A 80 -8.29 -48.26 40.87
C ASN A 80 -8.30 -49.04 39.56
N PRO A 81 -8.95 -50.23 39.51
CA PRO A 81 -8.93 -51.09 38.35
C PRO A 81 -9.34 -50.34 37.08
N MET A 82 -8.44 -50.34 36.09
CA MET A 82 -8.60 -49.57 34.86
C MET A 82 -8.34 -50.49 33.65
N PRO A 83 -9.36 -50.79 32.82
CA PRO A 83 -9.20 -51.60 31.61
C PRO A 83 -8.56 -50.76 30.49
N LEU A 84 -7.24 -50.61 30.55
CA LEU A 84 -6.46 -49.78 29.63
C LEU A 84 -5.26 -50.54 29.09
N PHE A 85 -5.17 -50.62 27.77
CA PHE A 85 -3.96 -51.07 27.08
C PHE A 85 -3.15 -49.86 26.66
N CYS A 86 -1.85 -49.91 26.94
CA CYS A 86 -0.86 -48.93 26.55
C CYS A 86 0.25 -49.62 25.76
N GLN A 87 0.53 -49.15 24.54
CA GLN A 87 1.71 -49.57 23.78
C GLN A 87 2.63 -48.37 23.54
N ILE A 88 3.91 -48.48 23.91
CA ILE A 88 4.91 -47.46 23.58
C ILE A 88 5.84 -47.93 22.47
N MET A 89 5.98 -47.08 21.45
CA MET A 89 6.80 -47.32 20.26
C MET A 89 7.73 -46.16 19.95
N PRO A 90 8.95 -46.42 19.43
CA PRO A 90 9.79 -45.37 18.89
C PRO A 90 9.16 -44.82 17.61
N VAL A 91 9.08 -43.49 17.51
CA VAL A 91 8.59 -42.80 16.31
C VAL A 91 9.53 -41.69 15.90
N THR A 92 9.47 -41.36 14.62
CA THR A 92 10.13 -40.16 14.09
C THR A 92 9.12 -39.02 14.15
N VAL A 93 9.43 -37.99 14.93
CA VAL A 93 8.64 -36.75 14.99
C VAL A 93 8.90 -35.95 13.72
N LEU A 94 7.83 -35.54 13.05
CA LEU A 94 7.88 -34.73 11.85
C LEU A 94 7.22 -33.39 12.14
N VAL A 95 7.91 -32.29 11.84
CA VAL A 95 7.33 -30.94 11.90
C VAL A 95 7.32 -30.35 10.49
N GLY A 96 6.16 -29.89 10.03
CA GLY A 96 5.98 -29.23 8.74
C GLY A 96 6.53 -27.81 8.71
N TYR A 97 6.56 -27.20 7.52
CA TYR A 97 6.95 -25.79 7.35
C TYR A 97 5.95 -24.82 7.99
N ASP A 98 4.69 -25.22 8.11
CA ASP A 98 3.61 -24.54 8.85
C ASP A 98 3.59 -24.91 10.34
N LEU A 99 4.66 -25.55 10.84
CA LEU A 99 4.79 -26.06 12.21
C LEU A 99 3.74 -27.12 12.58
N THR A 100 3.07 -27.75 11.60
CA THR A 100 2.20 -28.90 11.85
C THR A 100 3.00 -30.08 12.39
N LEU A 101 2.57 -30.61 13.52
CA LEU A 101 3.19 -31.76 14.17
C LEU A 101 2.58 -33.05 13.64
N SER A 102 3.42 -33.99 13.24
CA SER A 102 3.03 -35.34 12.83
C SER A 102 4.09 -36.34 13.28
N MET A 103 3.87 -37.62 12.98
CA MET A 103 4.82 -38.67 13.31
C MET A 103 4.84 -39.76 12.24
N ALA A 104 6.03 -40.30 11.99
CA ALA A 104 6.23 -41.43 11.09
C ALA A 104 6.55 -42.71 11.87
N PHE A 105 5.95 -43.80 11.39
CA PHE A 105 6.08 -45.13 11.94
C PHE A 105 6.85 -46.04 10.99
N PRO A 106 7.67 -46.96 11.51
CA PRO A 106 8.11 -48.13 10.74
C PRO A 106 6.90 -48.89 10.18
N THR A 107 6.99 -49.38 8.95
CA THR A 107 5.87 -50.01 8.23
C THR A 107 5.26 -51.20 8.99
N GLU A 108 6.09 -51.92 9.76
CA GLU A 108 5.69 -53.06 10.58
C GLU A 108 4.79 -52.67 11.76
N LEU A 109 4.98 -51.47 12.33
CA LEU A 109 4.22 -50.97 13.48
C LEU A 109 2.89 -50.32 13.07
N GLY A 110 2.70 -50.02 11.79
CA GLY A 110 1.49 -49.35 11.27
C GLY A 110 0.27 -50.25 11.06
N LYS A 111 0.40 -51.57 11.24
CA LYS A 111 -0.65 -52.56 11.04
C LYS A 111 -0.82 -53.45 12.27
N GLN A 112 -1.43 -52.90 13.31
CA GLN A 112 -1.65 -53.58 14.59
C GLN A 112 -3.11 -53.42 15.04
N SER A 113 -3.64 -54.45 15.70
CA SER A 113 -5.01 -54.48 16.20
C SER A 113 -5.09 -55.18 17.54
N VAL A 114 -5.76 -54.57 18.51
CA VAL A 114 -5.88 -55.07 19.88
C VAL A 114 -7.31 -54.87 20.37
N ASP A 115 -7.79 -55.82 21.18
CA ASP A 115 -9.02 -55.67 21.95
C ASP A 115 -8.70 -55.12 23.34
N PRO A 116 -9.56 -54.26 23.91
CA PRO A 116 -9.29 -53.65 25.20
C PRO A 116 -9.15 -54.71 26.30
N PRO A 117 -8.13 -54.59 27.17
CA PRO A 117 -7.85 -55.57 28.21
C PRO A 117 -8.84 -55.41 29.37
N LYS A 118 -8.86 -56.39 30.28
CA LYS A 118 -9.65 -56.32 31.52
C LYS A 118 -8.96 -55.50 32.61
N GLU A 119 -7.63 -55.47 32.58
CA GLU A 119 -6.77 -54.80 33.55
C GLU A 119 -5.78 -53.89 32.80
N PHE A 120 -5.01 -53.10 33.55
CA PHE A 120 -4.00 -52.23 32.95
C PHE A 120 -2.84 -53.06 32.41
N GLU A 121 -2.54 -52.92 31.12
CA GLU A 121 -1.40 -53.57 30.48
C GLU A 121 -0.57 -52.54 29.71
N ALA A 122 0.74 -52.49 29.99
CA ALA A 122 1.68 -51.62 29.29
C ALA A 122 2.77 -52.45 28.59
N TRP A 123 2.86 -52.28 27.27
CA TRP A 123 3.77 -53.00 26.39
C TRP A 123 4.77 -52.04 25.75
N ILE A 124 6.06 -52.36 25.87
CA ILE A 124 7.16 -51.49 25.44
C ILE A 124 7.95 -52.16 24.31
N HIS A 125 8.22 -51.40 23.26
CA HIS A 125 9.05 -51.86 22.16
C HIS A 125 10.50 -52.11 22.63
N PRO A 126 11.18 -53.20 22.21
CA PRO A 126 12.50 -53.58 22.75
C PRO A 126 13.60 -52.53 22.53
N LYS A 127 13.52 -51.73 21.46
CA LYS A 127 14.45 -50.59 21.22
C LYS A 127 14.45 -49.54 22.34
N LEU A 128 13.40 -49.48 23.16
CA LEU A 128 13.25 -48.49 24.23
C LEU A 128 13.73 -49.00 25.60
N THR A 129 14.31 -50.20 25.64
CA THR A 129 14.74 -50.84 26.89
C THR A 129 15.71 -49.97 27.68
N GLU A 130 16.71 -49.39 27.01
CA GLU A 130 17.72 -48.56 27.68
C GLU A 130 17.10 -47.30 28.29
N ASP A 131 16.14 -46.67 27.61
CA ASP A 131 15.49 -45.45 28.09
C ASP A 131 14.63 -45.72 29.33
N VAL A 132 13.96 -46.87 29.41
CA VAL A 132 13.21 -47.31 30.60
C VAL A 132 14.17 -47.62 31.76
N GLN A 133 15.24 -48.37 31.50
CA GLN A 133 16.19 -48.80 32.55
C GLN A 133 17.00 -47.64 33.15
N ARG A 134 17.12 -46.51 32.46
CA ARG A 134 17.71 -45.27 33.01
C ARG A 134 16.87 -44.67 34.14
N ILE A 135 15.60 -45.04 34.27
CA ILE A 135 14.69 -44.54 35.29
C ILE A 135 14.64 -45.55 36.44
N SER A 136 15.20 -45.17 37.59
CA SER A 136 15.15 -45.97 38.81
C SER A 136 13.71 -46.30 39.21
N GLY A 137 13.42 -47.57 39.49
CA GLY A 137 12.09 -48.07 39.86
C GLY A 137 11.24 -48.59 38.70
N LEU A 138 11.76 -48.60 37.46
CA LEU A 138 11.09 -49.21 36.31
C LEU A 138 11.81 -50.47 35.83
N SER A 139 11.05 -51.50 35.49
CA SER A 139 11.56 -52.77 34.97
C SER A 139 10.77 -53.28 33.77
N LEU A 140 11.39 -54.16 33.00
CA LEU A 140 10.80 -54.76 31.80
C LEU A 140 10.91 -56.28 31.88
N GLN A 141 9.77 -56.97 31.80
CA GLN A 141 9.70 -58.43 31.77
C GLN A 141 9.59 -58.91 30.31
N GLN A 142 10.38 -59.92 29.94
CA GLN A 142 10.34 -60.49 28.59
C GLN A 142 9.15 -61.43 28.45
N LYS A 143 8.24 -61.15 27.50
CA LYS A 143 6.98 -61.90 27.33
C LYS A 143 6.79 -62.46 25.91
N GLY A 144 7.52 -61.95 24.90
CA GLY A 144 7.50 -62.46 23.53
C GLY A 144 6.49 -61.75 22.63
N SER A 145 6.01 -62.44 21.58
CA SER A 145 5.04 -61.89 20.62
C SER A 145 3.59 -62.01 21.12
N MET A 146 2.77 -61.01 20.80
CA MET A 146 1.33 -60.98 21.12
C MET A 146 0.51 -61.04 19.83
N PRO A 147 -0.51 -61.91 19.72
CA PRO A 147 -1.41 -61.93 18.57
C PRO A 147 -2.06 -60.56 18.32
N GLY A 148 -2.01 -60.08 17.08
CA GLY A 148 -2.56 -58.77 16.69
C GLY A 148 -1.55 -57.61 16.74
N LEU A 149 -0.43 -57.75 17.46
CA LEU A 149 0.69 -56.81 17.43
C LEU A 149 1.72 -57.19 16.35
N ALA A 150 2.62 -56.24 16.04
CA ALA A 150 3.74 -56.51 15.15
C ALA A 150 4.64 -57.62 15.71
N ASN A 151 5.27 -58.42 14.84
CA ASN A 151 6.12 -59.55 15.22
C ASN A 151 7.48 -59.07 15.75
N VAL A 152 7.46 -58.53 16.97
CA VAL A 152 8.59 -57.98 17.71
C VAL A 152 8.60 -58.62 19.10
N ASP A 153 9.78 -58.75 19.70
CA ASP A 153 9.92 -59.25 21.08
C ASP A 153 9.49 -58.17 22.09
N TRP A 154 8.17 -58.05 22.28
CA TRP A 154 7.58 -57.04 23.16
C TRP A 154 7.89 -57.34 24.63
N ARG A 155 8.08 -56.27 25.39
CA ARG A 155 8.37 -56.35 26.82
C ARG A 155 7.21 -55.78 27.63
N LEU A 156 6.86 -56.46 28.71
CA LEU A 156 5.83 -55.99 29.63
C LEU A 156 6.46 -55.03 30.63
N PHE A 157 5.82 -53.89 30.83
CA PHE A 157 6.26 -52.84 31.72
C PHE A 157 5.80 -53.12 33.16
N ASP A 158 6.71 -52.97 34.12
CA ASP A 158 6.40 -53.10 35.54
C ASP A 158 7.12 -52.03 36.37
N ALA A 159 6.33 -51.27 37.13
CA ALA A 159 6.79 -50.20 38.00
C ALA A 159 6.78 -50.63 39.48
N ASP A 160 7.90 -50.40 40.16
CA ASP A 160 8.04 -50.66 41.60
C ASP A 160 7.29 -49.62 42.43
N GLU A 161 6.80 -50.00 43.62
CA GLU A 161 6.09 -49.11 44.54
C GLU A 161 6.97 -47.94 45.04
N GLY A 162 8.30 -48.13 45.02
CA GLY A 162 9.30 -47.11 45.34
C GLY A 162 9.61 -46.11 44.22
N LEU A 163 8.90 -46.14 43.08
CA LEU A 163 9.09 -45.20 41.98
C LEU A 163 8.87 -43.75 42.45
N ASP A 164 9.83 -42.87 42.16
CA ASP A 164 9.62 -41.44 42.30
C ASP A 164 8.69 -40.92 41.19
N TYR A 165 7.48 -40.54 41.60
CA TYR A 165 6.44 -40.02 40.72
C TYR A 165 6.69 -38.56 40.31
N GLU A 166 7.59 -37.82 40.96
CA GLU A 166 7.83 -36.43 40.57
C GLU A 166 8.43 -36.36 39.16
N THR A 167 7.86 -35.50 38.32
CA THR A 167 8.42 -35.25 36.99
C THR A 167 9.75 -34.50 37.12
N VAL A 168 10.72 -34.84 36.29
CA VAL A 168 12.00 -34.10 36.22
C VAL A 168 11.95 -32.92 35.26
N LEU A 169 10.79 -32.67 34.64
CA LEU A 169 10.54 -31.51 33.79
C LEU A 169 10.55 -30.22 34.64
N ASN A 170 11.72 -29.58 34.66
CA ASN A 170 11.96 -28.33 35.37
C ASN A 170 12.65 -27.35 34.44
N TRP A 171 12.29 -26.08 34.55
CA TRP A 171 12.85 -25.00 33.71
C TRP A 171 13.33 -23.84 34.57
N PHE A 172 14.42 -23.22 34.11
CA PHE A 172 14.74 -21.85 34.49
C PHE A 172 14.13 -20.90 33.47
N PHE A 173 13.29 -19.99 33.96
CA PHE A 173 12.75 -18.92 33.15
C PHE A 173 13.49 -17.63 33.47
N VAL A 174 14.12 -17.04 32.47
CA VAL A 174 14.94 -15.85 32.61
C VAL A 174 14.25 -14.69 31.95
N ILE A 175 14.18 -13.55 32.65
CA ILE A 175 13.67 -12.28 32.13
C ILE A 175 14.80 -11.27 32.23
N LYS A 176 15.25 -10.77 31.08
CA LYS A 176 16.31 -9.78 30.98
C LYS A 176 15.76 -8.51 30.32
N PRO A 177 15.94 -7.32 30.94
CA PRO A 177 15.50 -6.07 30.34
C PRO A 177 16.29 -5.77 29.06
N VAL A 178 15.62 -5.15 28.08
CA VAL A 178 16.27 -4.65 26.87
C VAL A 178 16.92 -3.30 27.15
N GLY A 179 18.13 -3.09 26.62
CA GLY A 179 18.87 -1.83 26.75
C GLY A 179 20.05 -1.91 27.73
N ARG A 180 20.82 -0.82 27.82
CA ARG A 180 21.99 -0.73 28.70
C ARG A 180 21.58 -0.24 30.09
N MET A 181 21.83 -1.07 31.10
CA MET A 181 21.49 -0.78 32.51
C MET A 181 22.43 0.23 33.20
N GLY A 182 23.21 0.99 32.44
CA GLY A 182 24.01 2.12 32.95
C GLY A 182 23.27 3.46 32.93
N GLU A 183 22.11 3.52 32.28
CA GLU A 183 21.36 4.75 32.07
C GLU A 183 20.21 4.92 33.06
N LYS A 184 20.02 6.15 33.56
CA LYS A 184 19.04 6.45 34.60
C LYS A 184 17.60 6.07 34.20
N ASP A 185 17.19 6.42 32.98
CA ASP A 185 15.82 6.15 32.51
C ASP A 185 15.56 4.65 32.35
N SER A 186 16.54 3.90 31.85
CA SER A 186 16.47 2.44 31.70
C SER A 186 16.37 1.75 33.07
N ILE A 187 17.13 2.20 34.06
CA ILE A 187 17.06 1.71 35.44
C ILE A 187 15.70 2.01 36.05
N MET A 188 15.19 3.23 35.90
CA MET A 188 13.90 3.62 36.47
C MET A 188 12.73 2.87 35.84
N GLY A 189 12.71 2.77 34.50
CA GLY A 189 11.68 2.04 33.75
C GLY A 189 11.67 0.55 34.09
N TRP A 190 12.84 -0.10 34.07
CA TRP A 190 12.94 -1.51 34.43
C TRP A 190 12.55 -1.77 35.88
N ARG A 191 12.97 -0.94 36.84
CA ARG A 191 12.59 -1.14 38.25
C ARG A 191 11.09 -1.10 38.46
N ALA A 192 10.40 -0.15 37.84
CA ALA A 192 8.94 -0.08 37.93
C ALA A 192 8.29 -1.36 37.37
N TRP A 193 8.75 -1.81 36.21
CA TRP A 193 8.22 -3.01 35.56
C TRP A 193 8.55 -4.31 36.32
N ALA A 194 9.78 -4.43 36.82
CA ALA A 194 10.23 -5.59 37.59
C ALA A 194 9.44 -5.77 38.89
N GLU A 195 8.99 -4.68 39.53
CA GLU A 195 8.11 -4.77 40.70
C GLU A 195 6.73 -5.34 40.35
N GLU A 196 6.13 -4.97 39.21
CA GLU A 196 4.88 -5.58 38.74
C GLU A 196 5.05 -7.08 38.45
N ILE A 197 6.17 -7.47 37.81
CA ILE A 197 6.50 -8.88 37.59
C ILE A 197 6.70 -9.63 38.93
N LYS A 198 7.34 -9.02 39.93
CA LYS A 198 7.51 -9.64 41.27
C LYS A 198 6.18 -9.85 42.00
N LYS A 199 5.18 -8.99 41.80
CA LYS A 199 3.83 -9.22 42.32
C LYS A 199 3.23 -10.49 41.69
N LEU A 200 3.44 -10.71 40.39
CA LEU A 200 3.04 -11.95 39.72
C LEU A 200 3.77 -13.17 40.33
N PHE A 201 5.06 -13.07 40.62
CA PHE A 201 5.82 -14.16 41.25
C PHE A 201 5.24 -14.54 42.61
N THR A 202 4.87 -13.53 43.41
CA THR A 202 4.25 -13.71 44.72
C THR A 202 2.86 -14.35 44.59
N ARG A 203 2.04 -13.90 43.63
CA ARG A 203 0.71 -14.45 43.36
C ARG A 203 0.76 -15.92 42.95
N LEU A 204 1.75 -16.30 42.13
CA LEU A 204 1.93 -17.67 41.63
C LEU A 204 2.75 -18.57 42.57
N ASN A 205 3.26 -18.02 43.68
CA ASN A 205 4.11 -18.72 44.65
C ASN A 205 5.33 -19.43 44.00
N VAL A 206 6.00 -18.75 43.05
CA VAL A 206 7.17 -19.28 42.34
C VAL A 206 8.47 -18.81 43.00
N ARG A 207 9.49 -19.67 42.99
CA ARG A 207 10.83 -19.32 43.50
C ARG A 207 11.58 -18.51 42.46
N TYR A 208 12.13 -17.36 42.85
CA TYR A 208 12.90 -16.51 41.96
C TYR A 208 14.18 -15.97 42.60
N LEU A 209 15.14 -15.58 41.76
CA LEU A 209 16.35 -14.85 42.10
C LEU A 209 16.37 -13.53 41.31
N VAL A 210 16.99 -12.52 41.89
CA VAL A 210 17.27 -11.24 41.23
C VAL A 210 18.77 -11.12 41.10
N GLY A 211 19.26 -11.03 39.86
CA GLY A 211 20.68 -10.85 39.58
C GLY A 211 21.18 -9.49 40.04
N THR A 212 22.37 -9.45 40.63
CA THR A 212 22.97 -8.27 41.24
C THR A 212 23.55 -7.27 40.23
N ARG A 213 23.93 -7.72 39.01
CA ARG A 213 24.62 -6.86 38.01
C ARG A 213 23.72 -6.25 36.93
N GLU A 214 22.73 -7.00 36.45
CA GLU A 214 21.85 -6.59 35.33
C GLU A 214 20.37 -6.52 35.74
N GLU A 215 20.06 -6.67 37.03
CA GLU A 215 18.70 -6.80 37.58
C GLU A 215 17.86 -7.89 36.85
N VAL A 216 18.52 -8.92 36.28
CA VAL A 216 17.88 -10.07 35.60
C VAL A 216 17.05 -10.87 36.59
N LEU A 217 15.83 -11.25 36.20
CA LEU A 217 14.96 -12.11 37.01
C LEU A 217 15.10 -13.56 36.53
N ILE A 218 15.35 -14.48 37.47
CA ILE A 218 15.46 -15.91 37.17
C ILE A 218 14.44 -16.65 38.03
N VAL A 219 13.51 -17.35 37.39
CA VAL A 219 12.44 -18.11 38.04
C VAL A 219 12.69 -19.60 37.88
N SER A 220 12.52 -20.38 38.95
CA SER A 220 12.53 -21.84 38.90
C SER A 220 11.10 -22.36 38.81
N LEU A 221 10.76 -22.98 37.68
CA LEU A 221 9.45 -23.54 37.40
C LEU A 221 9.52 -25.06 37.40
N ARG A 222 8.69 -25.70 38.23
CA ARG A 222 8.66 -27.15 38.39
C ARG A 222 7.39 -27.74 37.81
N GLY A 223 7.54 -28.65 36.85
CA GLY A 223 6.44 -29.29 36.15
C GLY A 223 5.77 -28.39 35.10
N LEU A 224 5.18 -29.04 34.09
CA LEU A 224 4.61 -28.36 32.93
C LEU A 224 3.41 -27.47 33.29
N ARG A 225 2.63 -27.85 34.31
CA ARG A 225 1.48 -27.05 34.78
C ARG A 225 1.90 -25.69 35.34
N SER A 226 2.98 -25.64 36.12
CA SER A 226 3.54 -24.39 36.65
C SER A 226 4.08 -23.52 35.51
N LEU A 227 4.79 -24.14 34.55
CA LEU A 227 5.28 -23.45 33.36
C LEU A 227 4.12 -22.82 32.56
N ARG A 228 3.12 -23.61 32.16
CA ARG A 228 1.96 -23.13 31.38
C ARG A 228 1.24 -21.99 32.09
N GLY A 229 0.95 -22.14 33.38
CA GLY A 229 0.27 -21.10 34.16
C GLY A 229 1.09 -19.82 34.25
N PHE A 230 2.39 -19.93 34.50
CA PHE A 230 3.30 -18.78 34.58
C PHE A 230 3.38 -18.01 33.25
N ILE A 231 3.56 -18.71 32.12
CA ILE A 231 3.70 -18.08 30.80
C ILE A 231 2.40 -17.38 30.40
N ALA A 232 1.25 -18.00 30.60
CA ALA A 232 -0.04 -17.40 30.27
C ALA A 232 -0.30 -16.11 31.07
N GLU A 233 -0.06 -16.14 32.38
CA GLU A 233 -0.26 -14.98 33.25
C GLU A 233 0.75 -13.86 32.96
N LEU A 234 2.00 -14.21 32.61
CA LEU A 234 3.02 -13.24 32.23
C LEU A 234 2.67 -12.52 30.93
N LEU A 235 2.25 -13.26 29.90
CA LEU A 235 1.84 -12.68 28.61
C LEU A 235 0.61 -11.77 28.76
N ARG A 236 -0.40 -12.20 29.54
CA ARG A 236 -1.56 -11.36 29.86
C ARG A 236 -1.19 -10.09 30.62
N LEU A 237 -0.25 -10.18 31.58
CA LEU A 237 0.24 -9.03 32.32
C LEU A 237 0.93 -8.02 31.39
N ILE A 238 1.76 -8.50 30.48
CA ILE A 238 2.42 -7.67 29.46
C ILE A 238 1.38 -6.95 28.61
N ALA A 239 0.40 -7.69 28.06
CA ALA A 239 -0.65 -7.12 27.22
C ALA A 239 -1.46 -6.04 27.94
N ALA A 240 -1.96 -6.32 29.15
CA ALA A 240 -2.73 -5.38 29.95
C ALA A 240 -1.94 -4.11 30.30
N THR A 241 -0.66 -4.24 30.64
CA THR A 241 0.17 -3.09 31.02
C THR A 241 0.45 -2.18 29.82
N LYS A 242 0.63 -2.75 28.62
CA LYS A 242 0.80 -1.98 27.38
C LYS A 242 -0.45 -1.15 27.05
N GLU A 243 -1.65 -1.65 27.36
CA GLU A 243 -2.91 -0.93 27.14
C GLU A 243 -3.17 0.18 28.19
N GLU A 244 -2.85 -0.06 29.46
CA GLU A 244 -3.19 0.86 30.56
C GLU A 244 -2.21 2.03 30.73
N SER A 245 -0.89 1.81 30.60
CA SER A 245 0.12 2.83 30.86
C SER A 245 1.50 2.47 30.28
N GLU A 246 1.91 3.17 29.21
CA GLU A 246 3.26 3.05 28.66
C GLU A 246 4.38 3.41 29.65
N ARG A 247 4.10 4.20 30.69
CA ARG A 247 5.13 4.73 31.61
C ARG A 247 5.65 3.71 32.62
N THR A 248 4.92 2.63 32.85
CA THR A 248 5.26 1.56 33.81
C THR A 248 5.84 0.33 33.13
N TYR A 249 5.81 0.30 31.81
CA TYR A 249 6.20 -0.83 30.99
C TYR A 249 7.67 -0.76 30.56
N TRP A 250 8.37 -1.90 30.55
CA TRP A 250 9.72 -2.00 30.00
C TRP A 250 9.91 -3.28 29.16
N PRO A 251 10.39 -3.20 27.91
CA PRO A 251 10.59 -4.38 27.08
C PRO A 251 11.63 -5.35 27.63
N CYS A 252 11.36 -6.65 27.50
CA CYS A 252 12.20 -7.70 28.07
C CYS A 252 12.43 -8.83 27.08
N VAL A 253 13.63 -9.37 27.02
CA VAL A 253 13.88 -10.67 26.37
C VAL A 253 13.74 -11.79 27.39
N MET A 254 13.07 -12.87 27.00
CA MET A 254 12.71 -13.95 27.91
C MET A 254 13.00 -15.31 27.28
N ALA A 255 13.55 -16.23 28.07
CA ALA A 255 13.82 -17.59 27.63
C ALA A 255 13.57 -18.60 28.74
N ALA A 256 12.97 -19.73 28.38
CA ALA A 256 12.82 -20.90 29.22
C ALA A 256 13.88 -21.94 28.82
N VAL A 257 14.71 -22.36 29.76
CA VAL A 257 15.76 -23.35 29.55
C VAL A 257 15.55 -24.51 30.50
N SER A 258 15.54 -25.75 29.98
CA SER A 258 15.48 -26.95 30.81
C SER A 258 16.62 -26.98 31.84
N GLN A 259 16.28 -27.29 33.10
CA GLN A 259 17.21 -27.27 34.23
C GLN A 259 18.34 -28.30 34.09
N LYS A 260 18.05 -29.51 33.56
CA LYS A 260 19.03 -30.61 33.32
C LYS A 260 20.07 -30.79 34.46
N GLY A 261 19.62 -30.75 35.72
CA GLY A 261 20.50 -30.92 36.90
C GLY A 261 21.37 -29.71 37.29
N ARG A 262 21.21 -28.56 36.62
CA ARG A 262 21.89 -27.31 36.99
C ARG A 262 21.33 -26.73 38.29
N GLN A 263 22.20 -26.13 39.09
CA GLN A 263 21.83 -25.47 40.35
C GLN A 263 21.12 -24.13 40.10
N PHE A 264 20.25 -23.76 41.02
CA PHE A 264 19.52 -22.49 40.99
C PHE A 264 20.41 -21.37 41.56
N THR A 265 21.24 -20.78 40.69
CA THR A 265 22.19 -19.69 41.03
C THR A 265 22.14 -18.58 39.98
N GLU A 266 22.66 -17.39 40.31
CA GLU A 266 22.69 -16.23 39.41
C GLU A 266 23.50 -16.50 38.13
N GLU A 267 24.62 -17.22 38.24
CA GLU A 267 25.56 -17.50 37.13
C GLU A 267 25.01 -18.49 36.09
N VAL A 268 23.82 -19.05 36.30
CA VAL A 268 23.23 -20.04 35.39
C VAL A 268 22.99 -19.46 33.99
N THR A 269 22.77 -18.15 33.90
CA THR A 269 22.50 -17.42 32.64
C THR A 269 23.69 -17.45 31.67
N HIS A 270 24.93 -17.43 32.17
CA HIS A 270 26.14 -17.53 31.35
C HIS A 270 26.35 -18.94 30.76
N LYS A 271 25.66 -19.95 31.31
CA LYS A 271 25.74 -21.34 30.84
C LYS A 271 24.71 -21.65 29.75
N PHE A 272 23.86 -20.68 29.41
CA PHE A 272 22.91 -20.80 28.31
C PHE A 272 23.60 -20.38 27.01
N ASN A 273 23.66 -21.29 26.04
CA ASN A 273 24.18 -21.00 24.70
C ASN A 273 23.13 -20.22 23.90
N LEU A 274 22.88 -18.98 24.31
CA LEU A 274 21.82 -18.14 23.79
C LEU A 274 22.34 -16.70 23.64
N ASP A 275 22.13 -16.14 22.45
CA ASP A 275 22.39 -14.72 22.19
C ASP A 275 21.17 -13.87 22.56
N TRP A 276 21.21 -13.28 23.76
CA TRP A 276 20.15 -12.44 24.31
C TRP A 276 19.82 -11.21 23.45
N ASN A 277 20.78 -10.71 22.67
CA ASN A 277 20.56 -9.53 21.83
C ASN A 277 19.72 -9.85 20.60
N LYS A 278 19.67 -11.12 20.19
CA LYS A 278 18.87 -11.58 19.05
C LYS A 278 17.43 -11.84 19.43
N LEU A 279 17.14 -12.12 20.71
CA LEU A 279 15.80 -12.48 21.16
C LEU A 279 14.74 -11.42 20.87
N SER A 280 13.59 -11.86 20.36
CA SER A 280 12.40 -11.02 20.24
C SER A 280 11.94 -10.51 21.61
N PRO A 281 11.78 -9.20 21.81
CA PRO A 281 11.23 -8.65 23.03
C PRO A 281 9.81 -9.18 23.27
N ASP A 282 9.52 -9.44 24.53
CA ASP A 282 8.21 -9.75 25.11
C ASP A 282 7.59 -11.08 24.68
N LEU A 283 8.31 -11.86 23.88
CA LEU A 283 7.95 -13.21 23.52
C LEU A 283 8.83 -14.20 24.29
N PRO A 284 8.23 -15.12 25.06
CA PRO A 284 8.93 -16.23 25.68
C PRO A 284 9.57 -17.17 24.66
N HIS A 285 10.88 -17.39 24.78
CA HIS A 285 11.63 -18.31 23.91
C HIS A 285 11.79 -19.69 24.54
N PHE A 286 11.65 -20.72 23.72
CA PHE A 286 11.73 -22.14 24.11
C PHE A 286 12.55 -22.92 23.10
N SER A 287 13.02 -24.11 23.46
CA SER A 287 13.30 -25.11 22.42
C SER A 287 11.98 -25.52 21.75
N TYR A 288 11.98 -25.90 20.46
CA TYR A 288 10.76 -26.43 19.81
C TYR A 288 10.16 -27.59 20.61
N ARG A 289 11.02 -28.45 21.18
CA ARG A 289 10.61 -29.55 22.06
C ARG A 289 9.78 -29.06 23.25
N ASP A 290 10.24 -28.03 23.96
CA ASP A 290 9.54 -27.47 25.12
C ASP A 290 8.30 -26.66 24.71
N GLY A 291 8.40 -25.88 23.63
CA GLY A 291 7.30 -25.06 23.11
C GLY A 291 6.11 -25.91 22.66
N LEU A 292 6.36 -27.01 21.95
CA LEU A 292 5.32 -27.93 21.50
C LEU A 292 4.61 -28.63 22.68
N MET A 293 5.31 -28.89 23.79
CA MET A 293 4.70 -29.46 25.01
C MET A 293 3.72 -28.50 25.68
N LEU A 294 3.81 -27.18 25.43
CA LEU A 294 2.84 -26.23 25.96
C LEU A 294 1.43 -26.46 25.41
N GLY A 295 1.25 -27.11 24.26
CA GLY A 295 -0.04 -27.60 23.76
C GLY A 295 -1.15 -26.55 23.66
N GLU A 296 -2.39 -26.97 23.95
CA GLU A 296 -3.60 -26.13 23.83
C GLU A 296 -3.48 -24.79 24.58
N GLY A 297 -3.90 -23.70 23.93
CA GLY A 297 -3.83 -22.33 24.46
C GLY A 297 -2.59 -21.54 24.02
N PHE A 298 -1.59 -22.20 23.44
CA PHE A 298 -0.35 -21.58 22.97
C PHE A 298 -0.14 -21.81 21.47
N VAL A 299 0.49 -20.84 20.82
CA VAL A 299 0.94 -20.94 19.42
C VAL A 299 2.45 -20.84 19.42
N VAL A 300 3.09 -21.83 18.81
CA VAL A 300 4.55 -21.81 18.58
C VAL A 300 4.79 -21.06 17.29
N ASN A 301 5.59 -19.99 17.35
CA ASN A 301 6.03 -19.26 16.17
C ASN A 301 7.52 -19.46 15.94
N GLU A 302 7.93 -19.25 14.69
CA GLU A 302 9.34 -19.32 14.31
C GLU A 302 10.14 -18.25 15.06
N ALA A 303 11.22 -18.66 15.70
CA ALA A 303 12.24 -17.73 16.14
C ALA A 303 13.46 -17.92 15.24
N ARG A 304 13.74 -16.94 14.38
CA ARG A 304 14.74 -17.08 13.31
C ARG A 304 16.15 -16.78 13.85
N TYR A 305 16.70 -17.74 14.58
CA TYR A 305 18.10 -17.76 14.95
C TYR A 305 18.81 -18.79 14.07
N GLY A 306 19.68 -18.34 13.17
CA GLY A 306 20.28 -19.19 12.15
C GLY A 306 20.92 -20.47 12.70
N GLY A 307 20.87 -21.54 11.89
CA GLY A 307 21.41 -22.87 12.21
C GLY A 307 20.62 -24.00 11.53
N GLU A 308 21.09 -25.25 11.68
CA GLU A 308 20.29 -26.42 11.32
C GLU A 308 19.03 -26.51 12.20
N GLU A 309 17.87 -26.72 11.58
CA GLU A 309 16.59 -26.75 12.27
C GLU A 309 16.37 -28.14 12.88
N SER A 310 16.45 -28.20 14.21
CA SER A 310 16.19 -29.40 15.01
C SER A 310 15.12 -29.11 16.06
N LEU A 311 14.59 -30.15 16.71
CA LEU A 311 13.66 -29.97 17.84
C LEU A 311 14.30 -29.24 19.04
N ASP A 312 15.63 -29.16 19.10
CA ASP A 312 16.34 -28.44 20.15
C ASP A 312 16.65 -26.98 19.77
N SER A 313 16.36 -26.60 18.52
CA SER A 313 16.44 -25.22 18.06
C SER A 313 15.36 -24.36 18.74
N TRP A 314 15.58 -23.04 18.74
CA TRP A 314 14.75 -22.09 19.47
C TRP A 314 13.49 -21.67 18.68
N CYS A 315 12.38 -21.53 19.39
CA CYS A 315 11.12 -20.97 18.93
C CYS A 315 10.63 -19.92 19.93
N ASN A 316 9.63 -19.13 19.56
CA ASN A 316 8.93 -18.25 20.49
C ASN A 316 7.47 -18.69 20.62
N VAL A 317 6.81 -18.26 21.69
CA VAL A 317 5.45 -18.68 22.00
C VAL A 317 4.57 -17.48 22.29
N SER A 318 3.37 -17.49 21.72
CA SER A 318 2.29 -16.52 21.97
C SER A 318 1.02 -17.23 22.46
N LEU A 319 0.07 -16.47 23.00
CA LEU A 319 -1.25 -16.99 23.37
C LEU A 319 -2.13 -17.15 22.12
N ALA A 320 -2.92 -18.22 22.08
CA ALA A 320 -3.83 -18.47 20.96
C ALA A 320 -4.92 -17.39 20.80
N GLU A 321 -5.32 -16.75 21.90
CA GLU A 321 -6.27 -15.63 21.93
C GLU A 321 -5.72 -14.39 21.20
N ASP A 322 -4.44 -14.08 21.41
CA ASP A 322 -3.77 -12.91 20.82
C ASP A 322 -3.47 -13.09 19.32
N VAL A 323 -3.28 -14.33 18.89
CA VAL A 323 -2.95 -14.66 17.49
C VAL A 323 -4.19 -14.51 16.58
N GLY A 324 -5.40 -14.73 17.11
CA GLY A 324 -6.70 -14.57 16.42
C GLY A 324 -6.85 -15.30 15.07
N GLU A 325 -8.08 -15.34 14.53
CA GLU A 325 -8.29 -15.71 13.10
C GLU A 325 -7.64 -14.70 12.14
N LYS A 326 -7.27 -13.51 12.63
CA LYS A 326 -6.72 -12.37 11.87
C LYS A 326 -5.31 -12.60 11.31
N SER A 327 -4.48 -13.43 11.95
CA SER A 327 -3.11 -13.73 11.48
C SER A 327 -3.04 -14.86 10.44
N LYS A 328 -4.06 -15.73 10.38
CA LYS A 328 -4.05 -16.94 9.52
C LYS A 328 -4.46 -16.67 8.07
N SER A 329 -5.04 -15.51 7.76
CA SER A 329 -5.58 -15.22 6.44
C SER A 329 -4.71 -14.17 5.72
N ALA A 330 -3.78 -14.69 4.90
CA ALA A 330 -3.18 -14.04 3.73
C ALA A 330 -1.94 -13.09 3.85
N ALA A 331 -1.30 -12.87 5.01
CA ALA A 331 -0.26 -11.82 5.08
C ALA A 331 1.06 -12.12 5.81
N GLU A 332 1.38 -13.38 6.16
CA GLU A 332 2.75 -13.66 6.63
C GLU A 332 3.68 -13.81 5.43
N VAL A 333 4.27 -12.69 5.00
CA VAL A 333 5.37 -12.70 4.03
C VAL A 333 6.56 -13.36 4.73
N ILE A 334 6.82 -14.62 4.39
CA ILE A 334 7.97 -15.37 4.91
C ILE A 334 9.22 -14.84 4.22
N LEU A 335 10.24 -14.46 5.00
CA LEU A 335 11.51 -13.96 4.45
C LEU A 335 12.40 -15.12 3.98
N PRO A 336 13.23 -14.94 2.94
CA PRO A 336 14.10 -15.98 2.39
C PRO A 336 15.11 -16.49 3.43
N ARG A 337 15.11 -17.79 3.71
CA ARG A 337 15.90 -18.38 4.79
C ARG A 337 17.40 -18.23 4.55
N LYS A 338 17.86 -18.48 3.32
CA LYS A 338 19.29 -18.41 2.96
C LYS A 338 19.89 -17.02 3.12
N LEU A 339 19.07 -15.96 3.08
CA LEU A 339 19.50 -14.59 3.30
C LEU A 339 19.47 -14.17 4.79
N MET A 340 18.66 -14.86 5.59
CA MET A 340 18.49 -14.62 7.02
C MET A 340 19.42 -15.49 7.88
N LEU A 341 19.93 -16.60 7.34
CA LEU A 341 20.92 -17.45 7.99
C LEU A 341 22.22 -16.66 8.23
N ALA A 342 22.60 -16.58 9.50
CA ALA A 342 23.81 -15.90 9.93
C ALA A 342 25.04 -16.75 9.59
N THR A 343 25.88 -16.26 8.68
CA THR A 343 27.26 -16.77 8.52
C THR A 343 28.22 -16.09 9.49
N GLN A 344 27.81 -14.94 10.07
CA GLN A 344 28.58 -14.11 10.99
C GLN A 344 27.71 -13.57 12.13
N ASP A 345 28.35 -13.06 13.18
CA ASP A 345 27.66 -12.56 14.38
C ASP A 345 26.92 -11.22 14.19
N SER A 346 27.22 -10.45 13.14
CA SER A 346 26.65 -9.12 12.88
C SER A 346 25.92 -9.01 11.53
N GLU A 347 24.97 -8.07 11.46
CA GLU A 347 24.25 -7.70 10.24
C GLU A 347 25.17 -6.93 9.28
N CYS A 348 25.00 -7.13 7.96
CA CYS A 348 25.74 -6.37 6.96
C CYS A 348 25.34 -4.89 7.01
N PHE A 349 26.34 -4.01 7.13
CA PHE A 349 26.12 -2.55 7.23
C PHE A 349 25.32 -1.99 6.05
N TYR A 350 25.57 -2.53 4.85
CA TYR A 350 25.06 -2.01 3.57
C TYR A 350 23.64 -2.46 3.21
N CYS A 351 23.29 -3.71 3.48
CA CYS A 351 22.00 -4.29 3.08
C CYS A 351 21.16 -4.79 4.26
N GLY A 352 21.75 -4.97 5.44
CA GLY A 352 21.05 -5.50 6.63
C GLY A 352 20.90 -7.02 6.66
N LEU A 353 21.34 -7.73 5.63
CA LEU A 353 21.32 -9.19 5.57
C LEU A 353 22.41 -9.80 6.44
N ARG A 354 22.25 -11.08 6.80
CA ARG A 354 23.16 -11.81 7.70
C ARG A 354 23.99 -12.88 7.00
N SER A 355 23.79 -13.05 5.69
CA SER A 355 24.45 -14.09 4.91
C SER A 355 25.91 -13.82 4.59
N HIS A 356 26.43 -12.61 4.82
CA HIS A 356 27.78 -12.21 4.42
C HIS A 356 28.33 -11.02 5.23
N ALA A 357 29.65 -10.85 5.20
CA ALA A 357 30.33 -9.68 5.77
C ALA A 357 30.03 -8.41 4.98
N SER A 358 30.08 -7.24 5.64
CA SER A 358 29.93 -5.95 4.96
C SER A 358 30.86 -5.80 3.74
N ALA A 359 32.12 -6.23 3.84
CA ALA A 359 33.10 -6.13 2.75
C ALA A 359 32.74 -6.97 1.50
N GLU A 360 31.89 -7.99 1.64
CA GLU A 360 31.48 -8.93 0.59
C GLU A 360 30.11 -8.59 0.01
N CYS A 361 29.51 -7.47 0.44
CA CYS A 361 28.15 -7.13 0.05
C CYS A 361 28.01 -6.95 -1.47
N PRO A 362 27.06 -7.65 -2.13
CA PRO A 362 26.78 -7.47 -3.55
C PRO A 362 26.39 -6.05 -3.94
N SER A 363 25.96 -5.22 -2.98
CA SER A 363 25.62 -3.81 -3.22
C SER A 363 26.79 -3.00 -3.77
N ARG A 364 28.02 -3.48 -3.57
CA ARG A 364 29.25 -2.85 -4.07
C ARG A 364 29.27 -2.68 -5.59
N ASN A 365 28.64 -3.60 -6.30
CA ASN A 365 28.58 -3.61 -7.77
C ASN A 365 27.32 -2.90 -8.30
N LEU A 366 26.49 -2.33 -7.42
CA LEU A 366 25.32 -1.57 -7.83
C LEU A 366 25.73 -0.11 -8.09
N GLU A 367 25.46 0.39 -9.28
CA GLU A 367 25.85 1.74 -9.69
C GLU A 367 24.84 2.80 -9.24
N ASP A 368 23.55 2.56 -9.46
CA ASP A 368 22.50 3.55 -9.20
C ASP A 368 21.38 3.05 -8.26
N PRO A 369 20.80 3.93 -7.41
CA PRO A 369 19.55 3.66 -6.71
C PRO A 369 18.42 3.35 -7.68
N ARG A 370 17.53 2.41 -7.33
CA ARG A 370 16.45 1.94 -8.21
C ARG A 370 15.08 2.23 -7.59
N PRO A 371 14.65 3.51 -7.51
CA PRO A 371 13.38 3.87 -6.88
C PRO A 371 12.15 3.24 -7.59
N GLY A 372 12.29 2.84 -8.86
CA GLY A 372 11.25 2.15 -9.61
C GLY A 372 10.85 0.78 -9.04
N VAL A 373 11.68 0.17 -8.18
CA VAL A 373 11.38 -1.09 -7.50
C VAL A 373 10.16 -0.96 -6.59
N TRP A 374 9.99 0.17 -5.91
CA TRP A 374 8.84 0.42 -5.05
C TRP A 374 7.54 0.49 -5.84
N LYS A 375 7.58 1.11 -7.04
CA LYS A 375 6.44 1.11 -7.97
C LYS A 375 6.13 -0.29 -8.49
N ALA A 376 7.14 -1.11 -8.75
CA ALA A 376 6.96 -2.49 -9.18
C ALA A 376 6.30 -3.35 -8.07
N LEU A 377 6.70 -3.17 -6.81
CA LEU A 377 6.06 -3.82 -5.66
C LEU A 377 4.63 -3.32 -5.42
N ALA A 378 4.37 -2.03 -5.59
CA ALA A 378 3.02 -1.46 -5.47
C ALA A 378 2.04 -2.04 -6.50
N GLY A 379 2.54 -2.42 -7.68
CA GLY A 379 1.76 -3.07 -8.74
C GLY A 379 1.58 -4.59 -8.58
N MET A 380 2.15 -5.21 -7.54
CA MET A 380 2.05 -6.64 -7.28
C MET A 380 0.98 -6.93 -6.22
N ASP A 381 0.17 -7.96 -6.42
CA ASP A 381 -0.81 -8.41 -5.42
C ASP A 381 -0.09 -9.02 -4.21
N ILE A 382 -0.56 -8.74 -2.99
CA ILE A 382 0.05 -9.26 -1.76
C ILE A 382 0.12 -10.79 -1.73
N LYS A 383 -0.81 -11.50 -2.38
CA LYS A 383 -0.81 -12.97 -2.46
C LYS A 383 0.36 -13.52 -3.27
N GLU A 384 1.00 -12.70 -4.10
CA GLU A 384 2.20 -13.06 -4.84
C GLU A 384 3.48 -12.91 -4.01
N PHE A 385 3.48 -12.11 -2.94
CA PHE A 385 4.67 -11.86 -2.13
C PHE A 385 5.27 -13.14 -1.54
N PRO A 386 4.49 -14.02 -0.87
CA PRO A 386 5.03 -15.28 -0.35
C PRO A 386 5.59 -16.19 -1.44
N LYS A 387 4.98 -16.20 -2.64
CA LYS A 387 5.47 -16.98 -3.77
C LYS A 387 6.80 -16.43 -4.28
N ALA A 388 6.89 -15.12 -4.46
CA ALA A 388 8.11 -14.44 -4.89
C ALA A 388 9.27 -14.65 -3.92
N MET A 389 9.00 -14.60 -2.60
CA MET A 389 10.01 -14.85 -1.57
C MET A 389 10.48 -16.30 -1.54
N ARG A 390 9.57 -17.28 -1.76
CA ARG A 390 9.96 -18.69 -1.92
C ARG A 390 10.80 -18.90 -3.17
N SER A 391 10.39 -18.35 -4.31
CA SER A 391 11.17 -18.43 -5.55
C SER A 391 12.54 -17.77 -5.42
N LEU A 392 12.66 -16.69 -4.64
CA LEU A 392 13.94 -16.07 -4.28
C LEU A 392 14.81 -17.05 -3.48
N ASP A 393 14.25 -17.68 -2.44
CA ASP A 393 14.99 -18.65 -1.61
C ASP A 393 15.42 -19.91 -2.40
N ASP A 394 14.57 -20.38 -3.32
CA ASP A 394 14.85 -21.51 -4.22
C ASP A 394 15.96 -21.18 -5.24
N ALA A 395 15.99 -19.94 -5.73
CA ALA A 395 16.99 -19.47 -6.71
C ALA A 395 18.40 -19.28 -6.11
N LEU A 396 18.52 -19.21 -4.79
CA LEU A 396 19.80 -19.06 -4.11
C LEU A 396 20.48 -20.41 -3.96
N ASP A 397 21.69 -20.57 -4.51
CA ASP A 397 22.53 -21.73 -4.22
C ASP A 397 23.05 -21.69 -2.76
N SER A 398 22.94 -22.80 -2.03
CA SER A 398 23.46 -22.90 -0.65
C SER A 398 24.98 -22.89 -0.60
N GLU A 399 25.66 -23.35 -1.66
CA GLU A 399 27.12 -23.35 -1.73
C GLU A 399 27.68 -22.01 -2.26
N ASN A 400 26.96 -21.35 -3.18
CA ASN A 400 27.35 -20.08 -3.80
C ASN A 400 26.26 -18.99 -3.67
N THR A 401 25.85 -18.69 -2.44
CA THR A 401 24.74 -17.76 -2.17
C THR A 401 25.02 -16.33 -2.68
N LEU A 402 26.26 -15.85 -2.56
CA LEU A 402 26.65 -14.50 -2.99
C LEU A 402 26.57 -14.30 -4.50
N ASP A 403 27.10 -15.24 -5.29
CA ASP A 403 27.08 -15.15 -6.76
C ASP A 403 25.66 -15.28 -7.31
N SER A 404 24.87 -16.19 -6.74
CA SER A 404 23.45 -16.35 -7.07
C SER A 404 22.67 -15.06 -6.78
N LEU A 405 22.91 -14.44 -5.62
CA LEU A 405 22.29 -13.17 -5.24
C LEU A 405 22.73 -12.02 -6.15
N ALA A 406 24.02 -11.94 -6.49
CA ALA A 406 24.51 -10.94 -7.44
C ALA A 406 23.86 -11.09 -8.82
N GLY A 407 23.68 -12.34 -9.30
CA GLY A 407 22.94 -12.64 -10.53
C GLY A 407 21.49 -12.17 -10.49
N LEU A 408 20.80 -12.36 -9.36
CA LEU A 408 19.43 -11.86 -9.16
C LEU A 408 19.34 -10.32 -9.17
N LEU A 409 20.39 -9.63 -8.71
CA LEU A 409 20.45 -8.17 -8.66
C LEU A 409 20.84 -7.52 -10.00
N ALA A 410 21.50 -8.25 -10.91
CA ALA A 410 22.10 -7.69 -12.13
C ALA A 410 21.09 -7.10 -13.14
N SER A 411 19.85 -7.60 -13.16
CA SER A 411 18.61 -6.97 -13.67
C SER A 411 17.67 -8.05 -14.19
N GLY A 412 16.58 -8.27 -13.47
CA GLY A 412 15.48 -9.12 -13.92
C GLY A 412 14.14 -8.46 -13.56
N LYS A 413 13.11 -8.73 -14.36
CA LYS A 413 11.75 -8.23 -14.14
C LYS A 413 10.85 -9.24 -13.44
N LYS A 414 11.39 -10.41 -13.07
CA LYS A 414 10.61 -11.43 -12.38
C LYS A 414 10.38 -11.03 -10.92
N PRO A 415 9.32 -11.52 -10.26
CA PRO A 415 9.00 -11.18 -8.88
C PRO A 415 10.18 -11.40 -7.90
N GLU A 416 10.93 -12.48 -8.04
CA GLU A 416 12.10 -12.79 -7.20
C GLU A 416 13.23 -11.75 -7.35
N ASN A 417 13.46 -11.23 -8.56
CA ASN A 417 14.44 -10.17 -8.80
C ASN A 417 13.98 -8.84 -8.18
N ILE A 418 12.68 -8.54 -8.29
CA ILE A 418 12.08 -7.34 -7.69
C ILE A 418 12.21 -7.40 -6.18
N MET A 419 11.92 -8.55 -5.55
CA MET A 419 12.08 -8.76 -4.10
C MET A 419 13.54 -8.57 -3.67
N ALA A 420 14.48 -9.24 -4.34
CA ALA A 420 15.90 -9.09 -4.03
C ALA A 420 16.38 -7.64 -4.17
N ALA A 421 16.01 -6.97 -5.26
CA ALA A 421 16.33 -5.56 -5.46
C ALA A 421 15.71 -4.68 -4.37
N ALA A 422 14.46 -4.93 -3.99
CA ALA A 422 13.75 -4.15 -2.98
C ALA A 422 14.42 -4.26 -1.61
N MET A 423 14.81 -5.46 -1.19
CA MET A 423 15.57 -5.69 0.05
C MET A 423 16.87 -4.88 0.08
N PHE A 424 17.55 -4.71 -1.07
CA PHE A 424 18.73 -3.85 -1.18
C PHE A 424 18.40 -2.35 -1.26
N GLU A 425 17.23 -1.97 -1.78
CA GLU A 425 16.79 -0.56 -1.81
C GLU A 425 16.44 -0.04 -0.41
N ILE A 426 15.95 -0.89 0.51
CA ILE A 426 15.67 -0.56 1.93
C ILE A 426 16.84 0.21 2.53
N ASN A 427 18.03 -0.36 2.42
CA ASN A 427 19.25 0.21 3.01
C ASN A 427 20.13 0.94 1.98
N SER A 428 19.56 1.36 0.84
CA SER A 428 20.30 2.06 -0.20
C SER A 428 21.12 3.26 0.31
N PRO A 429 20.72 4.03 1.33
CA PRO A 429 21.53 5.16 1.80
C PRO A 429 22.81 4.75 2.53
N ALA A 430 22.93 3.52 3.01
CA ALA A 430 24.19 3.01 3.55
C ALA A 430 25.17 2.56 2.44
N GLN A 431 24.73 2.48 1.18
CA GLN A 431 25.48 1.88 0.07
C GLN A 431 26.26 2.93 -0.73
N PHE A 432 27.35 2.50 -1.39
CA PHE A 432 28.28 3.37 -2.11
C PHE A 432 27.62 4.21 -3.21
N ARG A 433 26.64 3.64 -3.92
CA ARG A 433 25.85 4.34 -4.95
C ARG A 433 25.18 5.62 -4.46
N VAL A 434 24.79 5.69 -3.18
CA VAL A 434 24.23 6.92 -2.60
C VAL A 434 25.35 7.87 -2.17
N LEU A 435 26.47 7.36 -1.64
CA LEU A 435 27.64 8.18 -1.31
C LEU A 435 28.14 8.98 -2.52
N GLU A 436 28.29 8.35 -3.68
CA GLU A 436 28.74 9.00 -4.92
C GLU A 436 27.78 10.12 -5.38
N ARG A 437 26.47 9.90 -5.19
CA ARG A 437 25.46 10.94 -5.46
C ARG A 437 25.52 12.07 -4.44
N VAL A 438 25.80 11.77 -3.17
CA VAL A 438 25.96 12.79 -2.11
C VAL A 438 27.18 13.66 -2.39
N TRP A 439 28.31 13.07 -2.80
CA TRP A 439 29.52 13.80 -3.21
C TRP A 439 29.22 14.83 -4.30
N ARG A 440 28.40 14.46 -5.27
CA ARG A 440 28.04 15.30 -6.41
C ARG A 440 26.84 16.22 -6.16
N SER A 441 26.13 16.05 -5.05
CA SER A 441 24.90 16.80 -4.77
C SER A 441 25.18 18.25 -4.37
N ARG A 442 24.44 19.19 -4.95
CA ARG A 442 24.38 20.60 -4.50
C ARG A 442 23.03 21.00 -3.91
N GLY A 443 22.01 20.15 -4.06
CA GLY A 443 20.72 20.39 -3.46
C GLY A 443 20.77 20.31 -1.92
N LYS A 444 19.82 21.01 -1.28
CA LYS A 444 19.76 21.11 0.18
C LYS A 444 18.83 20.09 0.84
N GLU A 445 17.87 19.55 0.09
CA GLU A 445 16.77 18.76 0.63
C GLU A 445 16.73 17.33 0.06
N TRP A 446 16.40 16.36 0.89
CA TRP A 446 16.10 15.00 0.46
C TRP A 446 14.66 14.87 -0.05
N PRO A 447 14.37 13.97 -1.01
CA PRO A 447 15.32 13.29 -1.92
C PRO A 447 15.68 14.15 -3.15
N GLN A 448 15.02 15.30 -3.34
CA GLN A 448 15.11 16.10 -4.58
C GLN A 448 16.53 16.61 -4.87
N GLY A 449 17.31 16.91 -3.83
CA GLY A 449 18.67 17.40 -3.93
C GLY A 449 19.66 16.40 -4.54
N LEU A 450 19.37 15.10 -4.48
CA LEU A 450 20.14 14.06 -5.18
C LEU A 450 19.91 14.04 -6.70
N ARG A 451 18.96 14.84 -7.21
CA ARG A 451 18.75 15.01 -8.67
C ARG A 451 19.59 16.17 -9.22
N GLN A 452 20.12 17.04 -8.35
CA GLN A 452 20.93 18.20 -8.71
C GLN A 452 22.42 17.86 -8.56
N LEU A 453 22.93 17.08 -9.52
CA LEU A 453 24.29 16.55 -9.51
C LEU A 453 25.24 17.39 -10.36
N VAL A 454 26.43 17.64 -9.82
CA VAL A 454 27.56 18.24 -10.53
C VAL A 454 28.32 17.14 -11.29
N PRO A 455 29.07 17.46 -12.36
CA PRO A 455 30.02 16.53 -12.95
C PRO A 455 30.97 15.93 -11.92
N GLU A 456 31.47 14.73 -12.19
CA GLU A 456 32.35 14.00 -11.28
C GLU A 456 33.62 14.79 -10.94
N GLU A 457 33.97 14.82 -9.66
CA GLU A 457 35.15 15.53 -9.17
C GLU A 457 36.41 14.67 -9.33
N GLY A 458 37.20 14.94 -10.37
CA GLY A 458 38.62 14.56 -10.47
C GLY A 458 38.98 13.07 -10.48
N GLN A 459 39.86 12.66 -11.39
CA GLN A 459 40.30 11.26 -11.56
C GLN A 459 40.73 10.55 -10.25
N PHE A 460 41.35 11.26 -9.31
CA PHE A 460 41.83 10.69 -8.04
C PHE A 460 40.71 10.18 -7.12
N VAL A 461 39.54 10.82 -7.09
CA VAL A 461 38.42 10.38 -6.25
C VAL A 461 37.81 9.10 -6.83
N ASN A 462 37.64 9.04 -8.15
CA ASN A 462 37.14 7.86 -8.84
C ASN A 462 38.10 6.67 -8.66
N THR A 463 39.40 6.89 -8.82
CA THR A 463 40.41 5.83 -8.60
C THR A 463 40.42 5.35 -7.15
N ALA A 464 40.26 6.25 -6.16
CA ALA A 464 40.16 5.83 -4.75
C ALA A 464 38.91 4.99 -4.49
N MET A 465 37.78 5.33 -5.12
CA MET A 465 36.55 4.53 -5.05
C MET A 465 36.71 3.16 -5.75
N GLU A 466 37.33 3.11 -6.93
CA GLU A 466 37.60 1.87 -7.64
C GLU A 466 38.52 0.93 -6.85
N THR A 467 39.61 1.45 -6.25
CA THR A 467 40.50 0.64 -5.40
C THR A 467 39.79 0.16 -4.15
N PHE A 468 38.91 0.99 -3.59
CA PHE A 468 38.09 0.59 -2.45
C PHE A 468 37.08 -0.50 -2.84
N ARG A 469 36.43 -0.40 -4.00
CA ARG A 469 35.58 -1.48 -4.55
C ARG A 469 36.37 -2.76 -4.82
N ALA A 470 37.63 -2.65 -5.21
CA ALA A 470 38.53 -3.80 -5.33
C ALA A 470 39.03 -4.36 -3.98
N ARG A 471 38.64 -3.77 -2.84
CA ARG A 471 39.08 -4.11 -1.48
C ARG A 471 40.59 -3.91 -1.24
N ASP A 472 41.24 -3.09 -2.06
CA ASP A 472 42.64 -2.69 -1.86
C ASP A 472 42.70 -1.50 -0.88
N TYR A 473 42.55 -1.79 0.41
CA TYR A 473 42.50 -0.77 1.46
C TYR A 473 43.82 -0.02 1.63
N GLU A 474 44.96 -0.66 1.35
CA GLU A 474 46.28 -0.04 1.46
C GLU A 474 46.43 1.07 0.41
N ARG A 475 46.15 0.74 -0.86
CA ARG A 475 46.19 1.72 -1.95
C ARG A 475 45.13 2.79 -1.79
N THR A 476 43.92 2.41 -1.35
CA THR A 476 42.85 3.36 -1.03
C THR A 476 43.31 4.36 0.03
N GLY A 477 43.92 3.88 1.12
CA GLY A 477 44.45 4.72 2.19
C GLY A 477 45.55 5.69 1.71
N ALA A 478 46.45 5.24 0.83
CA ALA A 478 47.47 6.10 0.23
C ALA A 478 46.86 7.22 -0.63
N LEU A 479 45.87 6.90 -1.47
CA LEU A 479 45.15 7.87 -2.29
C LEU A 479 44.37 8.87 -1.44
N LEU A 480 43.72 8.40 -0.37
CA LEU A 480 42.98 9.27 0.56
C LEU A 480 43.89 10.26 1.30
N LYS A 481 45.11 9.85 1.68
CA LYS A 481 46.12 10.77 2.24
C LYS A 481 46.51 11.87 1.25
N GLN A 482 46.73 11.52 -0.02
CA GLN A 482 47.02 12.50 -1.07
C GLN A 482 45.84 13.45 -1.31
N LEU A 483 44.61 12.93 -1.33
CA LEU A 483 43.39 13.73 -1.46
C LEU A 483 43.19 14.69 -0.30
N ARG A 484 43.47 14.27 0.95
CA ARG A 484 43.42 15.17 2.13
C ARG A 484 44.42 16.32 2.02
N LEU A 485 45.64 16.07 1.51
CA LEU A 485 46.64 17.12 1.30
C LEU A 485 46.20 18.13 0.23
N LYS A 486 45.57 17.64 -0.85
CA LYS A 486 45.12 18.48 -1.96
C LYS A 486 43.81 19.23 -1.67
N TYR A 487 42.90 18.61 -0.92
CA TYR A 487 41.56 19.10 -0.63
C TYR A 487 41.27 19.09 0.89
N ALA A 488 42.03 19.88 1.65
CA ALA A 488 41.98 19.87 3.12
C ALA A 488 40.61 20.22 3.74
N ARG A 489 39.70 20.88 3.00
CA ARG A 489 38.34 21.23 3.43
C ARG A 489 37.24 20.43 2.73
N SER A 490 37.60 19.33 2.06
CA SER A 490 36.62 18.44 1.42
C SER A 490 36.21 17.34 2.39
N PHE A 491 34.91 17.07 2.45
CA PHE A 491 34.36 15.95 3.21
C PHE A 491 34.57 14.60 2.52
N ILE A 492 34.88 14.58 1.22
CA ILE A 492 35.01 13.36 0.39
C ILE A 492 36.02 12.37 0.99
N PRO A 493 37.27 12.76 1.32
CA PRO A 493 38.25 11.80 1.82
C PRO A 493 37.83 11.18 3.15
N SER A 494 37.37 11.99 4.10
CA SER A 494 36.88 11.50 5.40
C SER A 494 35.67 10.58 5.22
N SER A 495 34.76 10.89 4.30
CA SER A 495 33.59 10.04 4.07
C SER A 495 33.95 8.63 3.59
N LEU A 496 34.89 8.49 2.65
CA LEU A 496 35.35 7.17 2.18
C LEU A 496 36.20 6.45 3.23
N GLN A 497 37.01 7.20 4.00
CA GLN A 497 37.83 6.65 5.08
C GLN A 497 36.97 6.03 6.19
N GLY A 498 35.79 6.59 6.45
CA GLY A 498 34.80 5.98 7.34
C GLY A 498 34.34 4.59 6.86
N TYR A 499 34.10 4.40 5.57
CA TYR A 499 33.76 3.08 5.01
C TYR A 499 34.92 2.10 5.08
N VAL A 500 36.16 2.55 4.82
CA VAL A 500 37.36 1.69 4.97
C VAL A 500 37.48 1.20 6.42
N ALA A 501 37.34 2.10 7.40
CA ALA A 501 37.40 1.73 8.82
C ALA A 501 36.26 0.77 9.21
N MET A 502 35.05 0.98 8.68
CA MET A 502 33.91 0.10 8.92
C MET A 502 34.16 -1.32 8.37
N GLU A 503 34.67 -1.45 7.14
CA GLU A 503 34.98 -2.77 6.56
C GLU A 503 36.18 -3.47 7.22
N GLN A 504 37.01 -2.72 7.96
CA GLN A 504 38.08 -3.25 8.82
C GLN A 504 37.58 -3.64 10.22
N GLY A 505 36.31 -3.37 10.55
CA GLY A 505 35.69 -3.65 11.85
C GLY A 505 35.89 -2.57 12.91
N ASP A 506 36.53 -1.44 12.58
CA ASP A 506 36.70 -0.32 13.52
C ASP A 506 35.54 0.68 13.38
N HIS A 507 34.42 0.33 14.01
CA HIS A 507 33.20 1.14 14.03
C HIS A 507 33.38 2.50 14.70
N HIS A 508 34.24 2.58 15.73
CA HIS A 508 34.53 3.83 16.43
C HIS A 508 35.25 4.80 15.49
N GLN A 509 36.31 4.35 14.82
CA GLN A 509 37.05 5.17 13.87
C GLN A 509 36.21 5.51 12.64
N ALA A 510 35.34 4.61 12.19
CA ALA A 510 34.38 4.90 11.12
C ALA A 510 33.47 6.09 11.47
N ARG A 511 32.87 6.07 12.68
CA ARG A 511 32.04 7.17 13.18
C ARG A 511 32.83 8.47 13.33
N PHE A 512 34.07 8.41 13.80
CA PHE A 512 34.95 9.59 13.89
C PHE A 512 35.11 10.25 12.52
N TYR A 513 35.44 9.49 11.48
CA TYR A 513 35.61 10.03 10.14
C TYR A 513 34.31 10.58 9.55
N TRP A 514 33.16 9.95 9.79
CA TRP A 514 31.87 10.49 9.37
C TRP A 514 31.48 11.75 10.14
N GLN A 515 31.86 11.89 11.40
CA GLN A 515 31.68 13.13 12.15
C GLN A 515 32.58 14.26 11.60
N GLU A 516 33.81 13.95 11.17
CA GLU A 516 34.64 14.91 10.45
C GLU A 516 34.00 15.32 9.11
N ALA A 517 33.47 14.35 8.35
CA ALA A 517 32.78 14.60 7.09
C ALA A 517 31.52 15.46 7.27
N GLU A 518 30.74 15.22 8.33
CA GLU A 518 29.59 16.03 8.73
C GLU A 518 29.98 17.50 8.93
N ARG A 519 31.04 17.77 9.69
CA ARG A 519 31.51 19.16 9.96
C ARG A 519 31.97 19.89 8.69
N MET A 520 32.43 19.15 7.69
CA MET A 520 32.89 19.69 6.41
C MET A 520 31.79 19.73 5.33
N GLY A 521 30.62 19.13 5.59
CA GLY A 521 29.49 19.12 4.66
C GLY A 521 28.93 20.52 4.43
N TYR A 522 28.66 20.85 3.16
CA TYR A 522 28.20 22.18 2.75
C TYR A 522 26.68 22.34 2.80
N THR A 523 25.94 21.23 2.70
CA THR A 523 24.47 21.24 2.67
C THR A 523 23.88 20.41 3.80
N PRO A 524 22.65 20.73 4.27
CA PRO A 524 21.95 19.89 5.24
C PRO A 524 21.75 18.45 4.76
N LEU A 525 21.56 18.25 3.45
CA LEU A 525 21.54 16.94 2.80
C LEU A 525 22.82 16.12 3.12
N GLN A 526 24.00 16.71 2.89
CA GLN A 526 25.29 16.08 3.14
C GLN A 526 25.52 15.84 4.64
N GLN A 527 25.23 16.83 5.47
CA GLN A 527 25.37 16.72 6.93
C GLN A 527 24.48 15.61 7.48
N GLY A 528 23.18 15.63 7.14
CA GLY A 528 22.22 14.61 7.52
C GLY A 528 22.65 13.21 7.10
N PHE A 529 23.19 13.05 5.88
CA PHE A 529 23.72 11.79 5.39
C PHE A 529 24.83 11.21 6.28
N PHE A 530 25.78 12.04 6.72
CA PHE A 530 26.86 11.57 7.60
C PHE A 530 26.37 11.28 9.03
N VAL A 531 25.34 11.98 9.52
CA VAL A 531 24.65 11.60 10.77
C VAL A 531 23.97 10.24 10.62
N TYR A 532 23.34 9.96 9.49
CA TYR A 532 22.73 8.66 9.20
C TYR A 532 23.76 7.53 9.18
N LEU A 533 24.95 7.72 8.60
CA LEU A 533 26.00 6.69 8.63
C LEU A 533 26.50 6.43 10.06
N GLN A 534 26.62 7.47 10.88
CA GLN A 534 26.92 7.31 12.31
C GLN A 534 25.82 6.49 13.01
N ALA A 535 24.55 6.83 12.77
CA ALA A 535 23.39 6.10 13.33
C ALA A 535 23.39 4.63 12.91
N ARG A 536 23.59 4.36 11.62
CA ARG A 536 23.66 3.01 11.06
C ARG A 536 24.77 2.18 11.69
N SER A 537 25.91 2.81 11.98
CA SER A 537 27.04 2.13 12.66
C SER A 537 26.67 1.68 14.07
N PHE A 538 26.04 2.54 14.87
CA PHE A 538 25.53 2.16 16.19
C PHE A 538 24.45 1.09 16.10
N GLU A 539 23.58 1.17 15.09
CA GLU A 539 22.54 0.19 14.88
C GLU A 539 23.10 -1.23 14.65
N ILE A 540 24.12 -1.36 13.79
CA ILE A 540 24.79 -2.64 13.50
C ILE A 540 25.56 -3.17 14.73
N GLU A 541 26.11 -2.29 15.56
CA GLU A 541 26.70 -2.67 16.86
C GLU A 541 25.65 -3.05 17.92
N GLY A 542 24.35 -2.89 17.63
CA GLY A 542 23.25 -3.21 18.54
C GLY A 542 22.88 -2.11 19.53
N ASP A 543 23.48 -0.92 19.42
CA ASP A 543 23.14 0.26 20.23
C ASP A 543 21.98 1.04 19.60
N TYR A 544 20.80 0.42 19.64
CA TYR A 544 19.60 0.95 18.98
C TYR A 544 19.11 2.27 19.57
N LYS A 545 19.39 2.55 20.85
CA LYS A 545 18.97 3.80 21.50
C LYS A 545 19.75 5.00 20.98
N GLU A 546 21.08 4.87 20.90
CA GLU A 546 21.92 5.91 20.33
C GLU A 546 21.65 6.05 18.82
N ALA A 547 21.47 4.92 18.12
CA ALA A 547 21.07 4.93 16.70
C ALA A 547 19.75 5.70 16.48
N ALA A 548 18.70 5.44 17.26
CA ALA A 548 17.43 6.15 17.17
C ALA A 548 17.57 7.66 17.44
N THR A 549 18.42 8.03 18.41
CA THR A 549 18.73 9.43 18.73
C THR A 549 19.40 10.14 17.55
N LEU A 550 20.37 9.48 16.92
CA LEU A 550 21.05 10.00 15.75
C LEU A 550 20.16 10.04 14.50
N TYR A 551 19.28 9.05 14.30
CA TYR A 551 18.28 9.10 13.24
C TYR A 551 17.33 10.29 13.41
N LYS A 552 16.89 10.58 14.65
CA LYS A 552 16.11 11.78 14.96
C LYS A 552 16.91 13.07 14.70
N ARG A 553 18.22 13.09 14.99
CA ARG A 553 19.10 14.22 14.62
C ARG A 553 19.21 14.38 13.11
N ALA A 554 19.37 13.29 12.37
CA ALA A 554 19.42 13.30 10.92
C ALA A 554 18.11 13.85 10.32
N LEU A 555 16.95 13.46 10.87
CA LEU A 555 15.66 14.02 10.50
C LEU A 555 15.56 15.53 10.81
N THR A 556 16.10 15.96 11.96
CA THR A 556 16.11 17.39 12.33
C THR A 556 16.96 18.22 11.35
N VAL A 557 18.10 17.68 10.91
CA VAL A 557 18.98 18.32 9.92
C VAL A 557 18.36 18.27 8.51
N SER A 558 17.64 17.20 8.18
CA SER A 558 16.99 16.98 6.88
C SER A 558 15.53 16.54 7.05
N PRO A 559 14.59 17.49 7.27
CA PRO A 559 13.20 17.18 7.66
C PRO A 559 12.41 16.33 6.65
N ASN A 560 12.72 16.43 5.36
CA ASN A 560 12.05 15.69 4.30
C ASN A 560 12.65 14.28 4.06
N TRP A 561 13.63 13.86 4.86
CA TRP A 561 14.30 12.58 4.69
C TRP A 561 13.62 11.47 5.49
N LEU A 562 12.45 11.03 5.00
CA LEU A 562 11.59 10.03 5.64
C LEU A 562 12.28 8.69 5.98
N GLU A 563 13.36 8.36 5.28
CA GLU A 563 14.22 7.22 5.58
C GLU A 563 14.69 7.20 7.04
N THR A 564 15.08 8.35 7.57
CA THR A 564 15.61 8.46 8.94
C THR A 564 14.50 8.16 9.96
N LEU A 565 13.26 8.56 9.67
CA LEU A 565 12.09 8.23 10.49
C LEU A 565 11.83 6.72 10.46
N TYR A 566 11.87 6.10 9.28
CA TYR A 566 11.71 4.65 9.13
C TYR A 566 12.77 3.88 9.93
N ARG A 567 14.06 4.20 9.74
CA ARG A 567 15.15 3.53 10.46
C ARG A 567 15.07 3.75 11.98
N GLY A 568 14.66 4.95 12.42
CA GLY A 568 14.34 5.21 13.82
C GLY A 568 13.23 4.29 14.35
N GLY A 569 12.17 4.10 13.58
CA GLY A 569 11.10 3.13 13.87
C GLY A 569 11.62 1.70 13.96
N VAL A 570 12.46 1.26 13.03
CA VAL A 570 13.13 -0.06 13.08
C VAL A 570 13.95 -0.22 14.36
N CYS A 571 14.71 0.80 14.78
CA CYS A 571 15.42 0.77 16.06
C CYS A 571 14.47 0.63 17.27
N MET A 572 13.32 1.31 17.26
CA MET A 572 12.31 1.19 18.32
C MET A 572 11.70 -0.22 18.38
N VAL A 573 11.47 -0.84 17.21
CA VAL A 573 11.07 -2.26 17.12
C VAL A 573 12.15 -3.17 17.70
N LYS A 574 13.42 -2.97 17.34
CA LYS A 574 14.56 -3.75 17.87
C LYS A 574 14.73 -3.56 19.38
N LEU A 575 14.35 -2.40 19.93
CA LEU A 575 14.30 -2.14 21.38
C LEU A 575 13.08 -2.76 22.08
N GLY A 576 12.07 -3.22 21.34
CA GLY A 576 10.84 -3.78 21.89
C GLY A 576 9.76 -2.74 22.23
N PHE A 577 10.00 -1.46 21.95
CA PHE A 577 9.00 -0.40 22.06
C PHE A 577 8.10 -0.37 20.81
N THR A 578 7.43 -1.50 20.54
CA THR A 578 6.66 -1.69 19.31
C THR A 578 5.46 -0.74 19.20
N GLY A 579 4.81 -0.39 20.31
CA GLY A 579 3.71 0.58 20.32
C GLY A 579 4.12 1.94 19.76
N GLN A 580 5.14 2.55 20.36
CA GLN A 580 5.74 3.81 19.87
C GLN A 580 6.28 3.68 18.44
N ALA A 581 6.87 2.54 18.09
CA ALA A 581 7.34 2.31 16.72
C ALA A 581 6.17 2.31 15.72
N ILE A 582 5.05 1.67 16.05
CA ILE A 582 3.85 1.63 15.21
C ILE A 582 3.27 3.03 15.03
N GLU A 583 3.17 3.84 16.08
CA GLU A 583 2.72 5.23 15.96
C GLU A 583 3.59 6.03 14.98
N MET A 584 4.92 5.92 15.11
CA MET A 584 5.87 6.56 14.20
C MET A 584 5.74 6.05 12.76
N LEU A 585 5.54 4.75 12.58
CA LEU A 585 5.42 4.12 11.27
C LEU A 585 4.06 4.40 10.61
N ASP A 586 2.99 4.54 11.39
CA ASP A 586 1.65 4.86 10.88
C ASP A 586 1.61 6.22 10.20
N ASP A 587 2.20 7.24 10.83
CA ASP A 587 2.35 8.57 10.24
C ASP A 587 3.16 8.51 8.94
N LEU A 588 4.20 7.67 8.92
CA LEU A 588 5.04 7.46 7.75
C LEU A 588 4.27 6.76 6.60
N PHE A 589 3.49 5.72 6.90
CA PHE A 589 2.69 5.00 5.90
C PHE A 589 1.60 5.90 5.29
N GLN A 590 1.10 6.89 6.04
CA GLN A 590 0.17 7.89 5.51
C GLN A 590 0.87 8.87 4.56
N GLN A 591 2.10 9.28 4.86
CA GLN A 591 2.88 10.21 4.03
C GLN A 591 3.41 9.56 2.75
N ASP A 592 4.00 8.37 2.86
CA ASP A 592 4.46 7.55 1.74
C ASP A 592 4.06 6.07 1.96
N PRO A 593 2.99 5.60 1.31
CA PRO A 593 2.50 4.23 1.47
C PRO A 593 3.52 3.15 1.10
N ASN A 594 4.56 3.45 0.30
CA ASN A 594 5.56 2.46 -0.08
C ASN A 594 6.32 1.89 1.13
N PHE A 595 6.41 2.66 2.23
CA PHE A 595 6.99 2.17 3.48
C PHE A 595 6.22 0.98 4.07
N PHE A 596 4.93 0.85 3.77
CA PHE A 596 4.13 -0.31 4.18
C PHE A 596 4.67 -1.59 3.51
N ASN A 597 4.80 -1.59 2.19
CA ASN A 597 5.37 -2.73 1.45
C ASN A 597 6.81 -3.01 1.87
N ARG A 598 7.59 -1.97 2.15
CA ARG A 598 8.94 -2.10 2.69
C ARG A 598 8.96 -2.82 4.04
N ALA A 599 8.14 -2.42 5.00
CA ALA A 599 8.06 -3.09 6.30
C ALA A 599 7.65 -4.57 6.18
N LEU A 600 6.80 -4.91 5.20
CA LEU A 600 6.46 -6.30 4.92
C LEU A 600 7.66 -7.15 4.49
N ILE A 601 8.64 -6.58 3.77
CA ILE A 601 9.80 -7.34 3.25
C ILE A 601 11.11 -7.03 3.97
N ASP A 602 11.10 -6.17 4.99
CA ASP A 602 12.32 -5.75 5.69
C ASP A 602 12.88 -6.88 6.57
N PRO A 603 14.10 -7.38 6.26
CA PRO A 603 14.74 -8.40 7.08
C PRO A 603 15.13 -7.91 8.47
N GLU A 604 15.33 -6.62 8.68
CA GLU A 604 15.79 -6.08 9.96
C GLU A 604 14.66 -5.84 10.97
N LEU A 605 13.40 -5.98 10.54
CA LEU A 605 12.25 -6.00 11.45
C LEU A 605 12.04 -7.36 12.12
N ASP A 606 12.80 -8.40 11.75
CA ASP A 606 12.62 -9.79 12.20
C ASP A 606 12.44 -9.91 13.72
N ARG A 607 13.24 -9.18 14.50
CA ARG A 607 13.20 -9.18 15.98
C ARG A 607 11.82 -8.81 16.57
N GLY A 608 11.06 -7.92 15.95
CA GLY A 608 9.73 -7.49 16.42
C GLY A 608 8.64 -7.66 15.37
N ARG A 609 8.89 -8.46 14.34
CA ARG A 609 8.06 -8.58 13.14
C ARG A 609 6.62 -8.96 13.46
N ALA A 610 6.40 -9.93 14.34
CA ALA A 610 5.07 -10.39 14.70
C ALA A 610 4.18 -9.24 15.21
N HIS A 611 4.70 -8.43 16.14
CA HIS A 611 3.99 -7.28 16.70
C HIS A 611 3.70 -6.21 15.63
N VAL A 612 4.70 -5.89 14.80
CA VAL A 612 4.57 -4.89 13.73
C VAL A 612 3.53 -5.32 12.69
N LEU A 613 3.61 -6.56 12.21
CA LEU A 613 2.68 -7.09 11.21
C LEU A 613 1.25 -7.16 11.74
N SER A 614 1.07 -7.56 13.00
CA SER A 614 -0.25 -7.58 13.64
C SER A 614 -0.92 -6.20 13.61
N ALA A 615 -0.19 -5.15 14.01
CA ALA A 615 -0.73 -3.79 14.02
C ALA A 615 -0.95 -3.23 12.60
N MET A 616 -0.04 -3.53 11.67
CA MET A 616 -0.19 -3.15 10.27
C MET A 616 -1.44 -3.75 9.63
N TRP A 617 -1.87 -4.95 10.05
CA TRP A 617 -3.04 -5.61 9.49
C TRP A 617 -4.35 -4.93 9.86
N ASP A 618 -4.46 -4.36 11.07
CA ASP A 618 -5.64 -3.56 11.42
C ASP A 618 -5.74 -2.31 10.52
N ARG A 619 -4.61 -1.68 10.17
CA ARG A 619 -4.56 -0.56 9.20
C ARG A 619 -4.92 -1.00 7.78
N TRP A 620 -4.44 -2.18 7.38
CA TRP A 620 -4.79 -2.77 6.09
C TRP A 620 -6.30 -2.99 5.98
N ALA A 621 -6.91 -3.65 6.96
CA ALA A 621 -8.34 -3.96 6.95
C ALA A 621 -9.22 -2.70 6.84
N LEU A 622 -8.83 -1.63 7.53
CA LEU A 622 -9.51 -0.33 7.41
C LEU A 622 -9.37 0.27 6.00
N ALA A 623 -8.18 0.22 5.40
CA ALA A 623 -7.94 0.72 4.05
C ALA A 623 -8.66 -0.12 2.98
N GLU A 624 -8.70 -1.44 3.15
CA GLU A 624 -9.40 -2.36 2.26
C GLU A 624 -10.91 -2.11 2.29
N ALA A 625 -11.50 -1.97 3.48
CA ALA A 625 -12.91 -1.64 3.64
C ALA A 625 -13.26 -0.29 3.00
N GLU A 626 -12.38 0.70 3.11
CA GLU A 626 -12.54 1.99 2.43
C GLU A 626 -12.53 1.85 0.90
N VAL A 627 -11.55 1.13 0.35
CA VAL A 627 -11.44 0.90 -1.09
C VAL A 627 -12.63 0.16 -1.66
N MET A 628 -13.18 -0.82 -0.92
CA MET A 628 -14.40 -1.51 -1.34
C MET A 628 -15.56 -0.53 -1.54
N ARG A 629 -15.72 0.48 -0.68
CA ARG A 629 -16.72 1.55 -0.85
C ARG A 629 -16.39 2.47 -2.02
N GLN A 630 -15.12 2.86 -2.16
CA GLN A 630 -14.69 3.78 -3.22
C GLN A 630 -14.74 3.17 -4.62
N ARG A 631 -14.68 1.83 -4.73
CA ARG A 631 -14.82 1.13 -6.01
C ARG A 631 -16.16 1.44 -6.68
N GLU A 632 -17.26 1.39 -5.93
CA GLU A 632 -18.59 1.75 -6.43
C GLU A 632 -18.65 3.21 -6.89
N ARG A 633 -17.93 4.11 -6.18
CA ARG A 633 -17.85 5.53 -6.52
C ARG A 633 -17.10 5.77 -7.83
N VAL A 634 -15.98 5.08 -8.05
CA VAL A 634 -15.21 5.14 -9.32
C VAL A 634 -16.07 4.67 -10.49
N ASP A 635 -16.79 3.56 -10.33
CA ASP A 635 -17.68 3.04 -11.37
C ASP A 635 -18.85 4.00 -11.66
N ALA A 636 -19.43 4.61 -10.63
CA ALA A 636 -20.47 5.64 -10.77
C ALA A 636 -19.96 6.90 -11.50
N LEU A 637 -18.74 7.37 -11.17
CA LEU A 637 -18.12 8.52 -11.85
C LEU A 637 -17.82 8.22 -13.32
N SER A 638 -17.45 6.99 -13.66
CA SER A 638 -17.30 6.58 -15.06
C SER A 638 -18.60 6.76 -15.84
N GLY A 639 -19.72 6.30 -15.29
CA GLY A 639 -21.03 6.54 -15.90
C GLY A 639 -21.40 8.03 -15.98
N GLU A 640 -21.05 8.82 -14.96
CA GLU A 640 -21.31 10.26 -14.93
C GLU A 640 -20.54 11.02 -16.03
N ILE A 641 -19.27 10.67 -16.27
CA ILE A 641 -18.45 11.30 -17.33
C ILE A 641 -19.05 11.02 -18.72
N ASP A 642 -19.44 9.77 -18.99
CA ASP A 642 -20.06 9.36 -20.25
C ASP A 642 -21.38 10.10 -20.52
N GLN A 643 -22.14 10.38 -19.46
CA GLN A 643 -23.40 11.13 -19.54
C GLN A 643 -23.15 12.63 -19.69
N ARG A 644 -22.21 13.22 -18.95
CA ARG A 644 -22.01 14.67 -18.84
C ARG A 644 -21.27 15.27 -20.03
N PHE A 645 -20.20 14.63 -20.49
CA PHE A 645 -19.32 15.15 -21.53
C PHE A 645 -19.46 14.35 -22.83
N GLY A 646 -19.42 15.03 -23.97
CA GLY A 646 -19.29 14.36 -25.27
C GLY A 646 -17.83 13.94 -25.54
N GLU A 647 -17.62 13.02 -26.49
CA GLU A 647 -16.28 12.57 -26.88
C GLU A 647 -15.40 13.72 -27.39
N ASP A 648 -16.01 14.76 -27.97
CA ASP A 648 -15.34 15.95 -28.47
C ASP A 648 -14.84 16.91 -27.35
N HIS A 649 -15.22 16.66 -26.09
CA HIS A 649 -14.87 17.52 -24.98
C HIS A 649 -13.43 17.27 -24.50
N GLU A 650 -12.63 18.33 -24.34
CA GLU A 650 -11.21 18.26 -23.97
C GLU A 650 -10.94 17.45 -22.69
N PHE A 651 -11.89 17.44 -21.75
CA PHE A 651 -11.77 16.73 -20.48
C PHE A 651 -12.14 15.23 -20.55
N TYR A 652 -12.85 14.76 -21.57
CA TYR A 652 -13.43 13.41 -21.62
C TYR A 652 -12.36 12.31 -21.66
N GLU A 653 -11.47 12.34 -22.66
CA GLU A 653 -10.40 11.36 -22.84
C GLU A 653 -9.44 11.28 -21.63
N PRO A 654 -8.90 12.40 -21.11
CA PRO A 654 -8.08 12.37 -19.89
C PRO A 654 -8.83 11.80 -18.68
N ALA A 655 -10.11 12.13 -18.51
CA ALA A 655 -10.90 11.64 -17.39
C ALA A 655 -11.13 10.13 -17.46
N LYS A 656 -11.46 9.61 -18.64
CA LYS A 656 -11.66 8.17 -18.87
C LYS A 656 -10.40 7.36 -18.57
N ARG A 657 -9.23 7.81 -19.07
CA ARG A 657 -7.95 7.17 -18.77
C ARG A 657 -7.62 7.15 -17.28
N SER A 658 -7.91 8.25 -16.57
CA SER A 658 -7.73 8.30 -15.11
C SER A 658 -8.65 7.33 -14.37
N LEU A 659 -9.92 7.21 -14.79
CA LEU A 659 -10.88 6.27 -14.21
C LEU A 659 -10.51 4.81 -14.49
N GLU A 660 -10.08 4.48 -15.71
CA GLU A 660 -9.58 3.14 -16.05
C GLU A 660 -8.35 2.76 -15.21
N HIS A 661 -7.43 3.71 -14.98
CA HIS A 661 -6.30 3.49 -14.09
C HIS A 661 -6.75 3.21 -12.65
N MET A 662 -7.66 4.02 -12.11
CA MET A 662 -8.24 3.83 -10.78
C MET A 662 -8.98 2.49 -10.64
N GLN A 663 -9.70 2.04 -11.67
CA GLN A 663 -10.31 0.70 -11.70
C GLN A 663 -9.27 -0.42 -11.69
N GLY A 664 -8.10 -0.19 -12.31
CA GLY A 664 -6.94 -1.08 -12.21
C GLY A 664 -6.42 -1.17 -10.77
N LEU A 665 -6.22 -0.03 -10.11
CA LEU A 665 -5.78 0.04 -8.72
C LEU A 665 -6.78 -0.63 -7.76
N ALA A 666 -8.09 -0.44 -7.98
CA ALA A 666 -9.15 -1.03 -7.17
C ALA A 666 -9.22 -2.58 -7.23
N LYS A 667 -8.57 -3.20 -8.23
CA LYS A 667 -8.48 -4.66 -8.35
C LYS A 667 -7.26 -5.26 -7.65
N LEU A 668 -6.25 -4.45 -7.34
CA LEU A 668 -5.01 -4.91 -6.72
C LEU A 668 -5.17 -4.98 -5.21
N ASN A 669 -4.88 -6.15 -4.62
CA ASN A 669 -4.84 -6.29 -3.16
C ASN A 669 -3.48 -5.83 -2.62
N ASN A 670 -3.27 -4.51 -2.54
CA ASN A 670 -2.01 -3.90 -2.08
C ASN A 670 -2.30 -2.59 -1.34
N PHE A 671 -1.76 -2.42 -0.13
CA PHE A 671 -1.95 -1.20 0.67
C PHE A 671 -1.57 0.08 -0.08
N VAL A 672 -0.49 0.03 -0.87
CA VAL A 672 -0.06 1.18 -1.68
C VAL A 672 -1.11 1.53 -2.71
N ALA A 673 -1.64 0.53 -3.43
CA ALA A 673 -2.70 0.71 -4.41
C ALA A 673 -3.98 1.26 -3.76
N PHE A 674 -4.31 0.81 -2.55
CA PHE A 674 -5.46 1.32 -1.79
C PHE A 674 -5.34 2.82 -1.50
N ARG A 675 -4.20 3.25 -0.96
CA ARG A 675 -3.95 4.65 -0.62
C ARG A 675 -3.83 5.52 -1.88
N GLU A 676 -3.23 4.99 -2.94
CA GLU A 676 -3.10 5.69 -4.22
C GLU A 676 -4.47 5.92 -4.86
N LEU A 677 -5.36 4.91 -4.87
CA LEU A 677 -6.74 5.03 -5.34
C LEU A 677 -7.51 6.13 -4.59
N ILE A 678 -7.48 6.11 -3.26
CA ILE A 678 -8.21 7.09 -2.43
C ILE A 678 -7.71 8.52 -2.73
N ARG A 679 -6.39 8.70 -2.82
CA ARG A 679 -5.78 10.00 -3.13
C ARG A 679 -6.13 10.47 -4.54
N GLU A 680 -6.03 9.59 -5.54
CA GLU A 680 -6.31 9.91 -6.93
C GLU A 680 -7.78 10.25 -7.14
N LEU A 681 -8.69 9.51 -6.50
CA LEU A 681 -10.12 9.77 -6.56
C LEU A 681 -10.47 11.16 -5.99
N ALA A 682 -9.94 11.52 -4.82
CA ALA A 682 -10.17 12.83 -4.23
C ALA A 682 -9.67 13.98 -5.12
N LEU A 683 -8.48 13.82 -5.73
CA LEU A 683 -7.93 14.78 -6.68
C LEU A 683 -8.74 14.85 -7.98
N PHE A 684 -9.27 13.72 -8.43
CA PHE A 684 -10.10 13.64 -9.61
C PHE A 684 -11.46 14.33 -9.40
N GLU A 685 -12.12 14.10 -8.26
CA GLU A 685 -13.39 14.76 -7.93
C GLU A 685 -13.25 16.28 -7.83
N ASP A 686 -12.17 16.78 -7.21
CA ASP A 686 -11.88 18.23 -7.17
C ASP A 686 -11.61 18.80 -8.58
N LYS A 687 -10.83 18.10 -9.41
CA LYS A 687 -10.60 18.49 -10.82
C LYS A 687 -11.89 18.51 -11.63
N LEU A 688 -12.74 17.49 -11.47
CA LEU A 688 -14.04 17.39 -12.12
C LEU A 688 -14.94 18.56 -11.70
N SER A 689 -15.06 18.82 -10.40
CA SER A 689 -15.86 19.94 -9.88
C SER A 689 -15.40 21.29 -10.45
N ARG A 690 -14.09 21.55 -10.48
CA ARG A 690 -13.53 22.79 -11.06
C ARG A 690 -13.73 22.88 -12.57
N GLN A 691 -13.70 21.76 -13.29
CA GLN A 691 -14.00 21.76 -14.72
C GLN A 691 -15.48 22.09 -14.95
N VAL A 692 -16.38 21.41 -14.25
CA VAL A 692 -17.84 21.65 -14.33
C VAL A 692 -18.18 23.10 -14.00
N GLU A 693 -17.60 23.69 -12.95
CA GLU A 693 -17.83 25.10 -12.62
C GLU A 693 -17.34 26.07 -13.70
N ARG A 694 -16.20 25.78 -14.34
CA ARG A 694 -15.68 26.58 -15.44
C ARG A 694 -16.59 26.50 -16.66
N ASP A 695 -17.10 25.31 -16.98
CA ASP A 695 -17.98 25.14 -18.14
C ASP A 695 -19.38 25.72 -17.88
N ILE A 696 -19.90 25.64 -16.64
CA ILE A 696 -21.13 26.34 -16.26
C ILE A 696 -20.97 27.85 -16.45
N LYS A 697 -19.85 28.45 -16.03
CA LYS A 697 -19.57 29.88 -16.25
C LYS A 697 -19.50 30.23 -17.74
N ARG A 698 -18.88 29.38 -18.56
CA ARG A 698 -18.85 29.54 -20.03
C ARG A 698 -20.26 29.46 -20.63
N MET A 699 -21.08 28.51 -20.18
CA MET A 699 -22.47 28.39 -20.60
C MET A 699 -23.29 29.61 -20.20
N GLN A 700 -23.13 30.13 -18.97
CA GLN A 700 -23.80 31.35 -18.52
C GLN A 700 -23.40 32.56 -19.38
N ALA A 701 -22.11 32.75 -19.65
CA ALA A 701 -21.65 33.81 -20.55
C ALA A 701 -22.20 33.64 -21.98
N LYS A 702 -22.30 32.40 -22.46
CA LYS A 702 -22.93 32.08 -23.77
C LYS A 702 -24.43 32.38 -23.75
N VAL A 703 -25.13 32.07 -22.66
CA VAL A 703 -26.54 32.43 -22.47
C VAL A 703 -26.71 33.95 -22.52
N ASP A 704 -25.91 34.71 -21.77
CA ASP A 704 -25.98 36.17 -21.74
C ASP A 704 -25.77 36.76 -23.15
N TYR A 705 -24.76 36.25 -23.87
CA TYR A 705 -24.50 36.62 -25.26
C TYR A 705 -25.65 36.29 -26.21
N LEU A 706 -26.25 35.09 -26.09
CA LEU A 706 -27.40 34.69 -26.91
C LEU A 706 -28.66 35.49 -26.58
N VAL A 707 -28.88 35.83 -25.31
CA VAL A 707 -29.98 36.69 -24.87
C VAL A 707 -29.85 38.09 -25.44
N GLU A 708 -28.65 38.66 -25.46
CA GLU A 708 -28.38 39.96 -26.06
C GLU A 708 -28.68 39.95 -27.57
N ARG A 709 -28.15 38.97 -28.31
CA ARG A 709 -28.47 38.81 -29.74
C ARG A 709 -29.96 38.55 -30.00
N LEU A 710 -30.65 37.83 -29.12
CA LEU A 710 -32.08 37.58 -29.24
C LEU A 710 -32.91 38.86 -29.05
N LYS A 711 -32.51 39.74 -28.13
CA LYS A 711 -33.12 41.07 -27.96
C LYS A 711 -32.96 41.92 -29.20
N ASP A 712 -31.78 41.91 -29.84
CA ASP A 712 -31.55 42.65 -31.09
C ASP A 712 -32.49 42.15 -32.20
N VAL A 713 -32.59 40.82 -32.35
CA VAL A 713 -33.50 40.17 -33.31
C VAL A 713 -34.96 40.52 -33.02
N GLN A 714 -35.37 40.58 -31.74
CA GLN A 714 -36.71 40.96 -31.33
C GLN A 714 -37.03 42.42 -31.66
N GLN A 715 -36.11 43.34 -31.33
CA GLN A 715 -36.26 44.77 -31.61
C GLN A 715 -36.42 45.03 -33.10
N GLU A 716 -35.60 44.38 -33.94
CA GLU A 716 -35.72 44.54 -35.39
C GLU A 716 -36.99 43.91 -35.97
N ALA A 717 -37.46 42.78 -35.42
CA ALA A 717 -38.66 42.11 -35.90
C ALA A 717 -39.97 42.81 -35.49
N ALA A 718 -40.01 43.46 -34.31
CA ALA A 718 -41.21 44.12 -33.78
C ALA A 718 -41.76 45.23 -34.70
N TRP A 719 -40.90 45.84 -35.51
CA TRP A 719 -41.24 46.92 -36.44
C TRP A 719 -41.45 46.46 -37.88
N PHE A 720 -41.53 45.15 -38.13
CA PHE A 720 -41.68 44.62 -39.49
C PHE A 720 -43.13 44.72 -39.99
N PRO A 721 -43.39 45.35 -41.15
CA PRO A 721 -44.73 45.74 -41.58
C PRO A 721 -45.61 44.59 -42.12
N PHE A 722 -45.10 43.36 -42.25
CA PHE A 722 -45.82 42.24 -42.87
C PHE A 722 -45.91 41.01 -41.95
N PRO A 723 -46.97 40.90 -41.11
CA PRO A 723 -47.10 39.82 -40.12
C PRO A 723 -47.13 38.41 -40.71
N LYS A 724 -47.71 38.23 -41.91
CA LYS A 724 -47.83 36.91 -42.55
C LYS A 724 -46.49 36.29 -42.93
N LEU A 725 -45.46 37.10 -43.16
CA LEU A 725 -44.10 36.66 -43.48
C LEU A 725 -43.28 36.28 -42.23
N LEU A 726 -43.83 36.48 -41.02
CA LEU A 726 -43.16 36.21 -39.74
C LEU A 726 -43.59 34.91 -39.06
N LEU A 727 -44.46 34.10 -39.66
CA LEU A 727 -44.99 32.88 -39.03
C LEU A 727 -43.88 31.87 -38.66
N GLU A 728 -43.02 31.53 -39.61
CA GLU A 728 -41.88 30.64 -39.34
C GLU A 728 -40.81 31.31 -38.46
N PHE A 729 -40.63 32.63 -38.61
CA PHE A 729 -39.73 33.42 -37.77
C PHE A 729 -40.13 33.35 -36.29
N ASN A 730 -41.42 33.54 -35.98
CA ASN A 730 -41.94 33.48 -34.61
C ASN A 730 -41.79 32.10 -33.99
N LYS A 731 -41.91 31.02 -34.80
CA LYS A 731 -41.70 29.65 -34.32
C LYS A 731 -40.26 29.42 -33.86
N ASP A 732 -39.29 29.81 -34.68
CA ASP A 732 -37.87 29.68 -34.35
C ASP A 732 -37.46 30.63 -33.21
N PHE A 733 -38.02 31.85 -33.16
CA PHE A 733 -37.81 32.80 -32.07
C PHE A 733 -38.32 32.26 -30.73
N ASN A 734 -39.55 31.75 -30.69
CA ASN A 734 -40.14 31.18 -29.48
C ASN A 734 -39.35 29.96 -29.00
N TYR A 735 -38.85 29.13 -29.92
CA TYR A 735 -37.95 28.02 -29.57
C TYR A 735 -36.70 28.53 -28.84
N CYS A 736 -36.05 29.57 -29.37
CA CYS A 736 -34.88 30.16 -28.73
C CYS A 736 -35.17 30.69 -27.33
N VAL A 737 -36.29 31.42 -27.14
CA VAL A 737 -36.73 31.92 -25.83
C VAL A 737 -36.99 30.77 -24.85
N GLU A 738 -37.75 29.76 -25.28
CA GLU A 738 -38.13 28.62 -24.45
C GLU A 738 -36.91 27.84 -23.97
N LYS A 739 -35.97 27.53 -24.87
CA LYS A 739 -34.76 26.78 -24.53
C LYS A 739 -33.79 27.56 -23.66
N ILE A 740 -33.61 28.87 -23.91
CA ILE A 740 -32.80 29.73 -23.03
C ILE A 740 -33.41 29.79 -21.61
N ASN A 741 -34.74 29.97 -21.51
CA ASN A 741 -35.41 29.97 -20.21
C ASN A 741 -35.30 28.61 -19.50
N TRP A 742 -35.40 27.51 -20.25
CA TRP A 742 -35.18 26.18 -19.71
C TRP A 742 -33.78 26.06 -19.10
N VAL A 743 -32.73 26.49 -19.80
CA VAL A 743 -31.35 26.44 -19.27
C VAL A 743 -31.21 27.26 -17.97
N ASN A 744 -31.82 28.44 -17.89
CA ASN A 744 -31.73 29.32 -16.72
C ASN A 744 -32.44 28.78 -15.46
N HIS A 745 -33.48 27.98 -15.62
CA HIS A 745 -34.29 27.48 -14.49
C HIS A 745 -33.91 26.07 -14.03
N GLN A 746 -33.08 25.34 -14.78
CA GLN A 746 -32.70 23.98 -14.45
C GLN A 746 -31.45 23.88 -13.56
N HIS A 747 -31.32 22.77 -12.85
CA HIS A 747 -30.10 22.45 -12.10
C HIS A 747 -29.01 21.92 -13.04
N ILE A 748 -28.25 22.85 -13.66
CA ILE A 748 -27.15 22.55 -14.61
C ILE A 748 -26.01 21.72 -13.98
N LYS A 749 -25.97 21.59 -12.65
CA LYS A 749 -25.00 20.71 -11.97
C LYS A 749 -25.24 19.21 -12.25
N ALA A 750 -26.45 18.78 -12.57
CA ALA A 750 -26.72 17.38 -12.92
C ALA A 750 -26.16 17.04 -14.31
N ALA A 751 -25.57 15.85 -14.48
CA ALA A 751 -24.89 15.44 -15.71
C ALA A 751 -25.79 15.51 -16.96
N GLU A 752 -27.01 14.96 -16.88
CA GLU A 752 -27.98 14.98 -17.98
C GLU A 752 -28.38 16.42 -18.37
N ASN A 753 -28.70 17.23 -17.37
CA ASN A 753 -29.10 18.63 -17.58
C ASN A 753 -27.95 19.46 -18.17
N PHE A 754 -26.72 19.21 -17.75
CA PHE A 754 -25.52 19.87 -18.27
C PHE A 754 -25.36 19.62 -19.77
N ARG A 755 -25.45 18.35 -20.19
CA ARG A 755 -25.32 17.98 -21.60
C ARG A 755 -26.45 18.53 -22.45
N GLN A 756 -27.69 18.42 -21.96
CA GLN A 756 -28.86 18.98 -22.65
C GLN A 756 -28.78 20.51 -22.77
N ALA A 757 -28.29 21.20 -21.73
CA ALA A 757 -28.08 22.64 -21.78
C ALA A 757 -27.07 23.02 -22.88
N GLY A 758 -25.94 22.31 -22.96
CA GLY A 758 -24.96 22.50 -24.04
C GLY A 758 -25.58 22.34 -25.43
N SER A 759 -26.28 21.22 -25.68
CA SER A 759 -26.91 20.97 -26.99
C SER A 759 -27.97 22.01 -27.33
N TYR A 760 -28.78 22.42 -26.36
CA TYR A 760 -29.79 23.48 -26.58
C TYR A 760 -29.14 24.82 -26.90
N LEU A 761 -28.03 25.20 -26.24
CA LEU A 761 -27.35 26.46 -26.55
C LEU A 761 -26.75 26.46 -27.96
N ASP A 762 -26.22 25.33 -28.43
CA ASP A 762 -25.70 25.21 -29.80
C ASP A 762 -26.84 25.26 -30.84
N GLU A 763 -27.96 24.57 -30.59
CA GLU A 763 -29.14 24.67 -31.45
C GLU A 763 -29.72 26.08 -31.49
N VAL A 764 -29.80 26.75 -30.33
CA VAL A 764 -30.24 28.15 -30.22
C VAL A 764 -29.31 29.03 -31.04
N GLU A 765 -27.99 28.89 -30.92
CA GLU A 765 -27.02 29.67 -31.68
C GLU A 765 -27.17 29.49 -33.20
N GLN A 766 -27.35 28.25 -33.67
CA GLN A 766 -27.58 27.95 -35.08
C GLN A 766 -28.88 28.59 -35.58
N ARG A 767 -29.99 28.42 -34.85
CA ARG A 767 -31.28 29.00 -35.22
C ARG A 767 -31.26 30.51 -35.15
N LEU A 768 -30.61 31.11 -34.15
CA LEU A 768 -30.47 32.55 -34.03
C LEU A 768 -29.68 33.14 -35.21
N SER A 769 -28.63 32.45 -35.64
CA SER A 769 -27.84 32.83 -36.82
C SER A 769 -28.67 32.71 -38.11
N ALA A 770 -29.53 31.70 -38.22
CA ALA A 770 -30.48 31.59 -39.32
C ALA A 770 -31.55 32.69 -39.28
N LEU A 771 -32.08 33.03 -38.10
CA LEU A 771 -33.01 34.14 -37.89
C LEU A 771 -32.40 35.47 -38.32
N GLN A 772 -31.15 35.76 -37.93
CA GLN A 772 -30.45 36.97 -38.34
C GLN A 772 -30.28 37.05 -39.87
N LYS A 773 -29.87 35.94 -40.52
CA LYS A 773 -29.81 35.88 -42.00
C LYS A 773 -31.16 36.14 -42.65
N ARG A 774 -32.23 35.50 -42.14
CA ARG A 774 -33.61 35.75 -42.61
C ARG A 774 -34.02 37.20 -42.41
N LEU A 775 -33.65 37.82 -41.30
CA LEU A 775 -33.97 39.22 -41.01
C LEU A 775 -33.32 40.17 -42.02
N VAL A 776 -32.07 39.90 -42.44
CA VAL A 776 -31.42 40.63 -43.55
C VAL A 776 -32.21 40.46 -44.86
N THR A 777 -32.64 39.23 -45.19
CA THR A 777 -33.45 39.01 -46.40
C THR A 777 -34.81 39.71 -46.34
N LEU A 778 -35.47 39.70 -45.18
CA LEU A 778 -36.73 40.39 -44.94
C LEU A 778 -36.56 41.91 -45.03
N ARG A 779 -35.44 42.45 -44.54
CA ARG A 779 -35.07 43.86 -44.69
C ARG A 779 -34.94 44.25 -46.16
N ILE A 780 -34.28 43.42 -46.98
CA ILE A 780 -34.17 43.63 -48.42
C ILE A 780 -35.55 43.60 -49.07
N VAL A 781 -36.40 42.63 -48.74
CA VAL A 781 -37.77 42.54 -49.29
C VAL A 781 -38.61 43.76 -48.92
N ARG A 782 -38.53 44.22 -47.67
CA ARG A 782 -39.19 45.44 -47.19
C ARG A 782 -38.71 46.68 -47.95
N ASP A 783 -37.39 46.85 -48.07
CA ASP A 783 -36.80 48.01 -48.74
C ASP A 783 -37.15 48.00 -50.24
N THR A 784 -37.15 46.83 -50.88
CA THR A 784 -37.53 46.65 -52.29
C THR A 784 -39.02 46.91 -52.51
N THR A 785 -39.90 46.40 -51.65
CA THR A 785 -41.35 46.65 -51.74
C THR A 785 -41.70 48.12 -51.50
N LEU A 786 -41.06 48.77 -50.52
CA LEU A 786 -41.19 50.21 -50.29
C LEU A 786 -40.74 51.02 -51.51
N PHE A 787 -39.61 50.63 -52.13
CA PHE A 787 -39.08 51.28 -53.33
C PHE A 787 -40.06 51.15 -54.51
N VAL A 788 -40.58 49.95 -54.77
CA VAL A 788 -41.56 49.70 -55.84
C VAL A 788 -42.87 50.46 -55.62
N LEU A 789 -43.38 50.50 -54.38
CA LEU A 789 -44.59 51.25 -54.04
C LEU A 789 -44.40 52.77 -54.24
N MET A 790 -43.24 53.32 -53.86
CA MET A 790 -42.94 54.74 -54.11
C MET A 790 -42.73 55.05 -55.59
N LEU A 791 -42.05 54.15 -56.32
CA LEU A 791 -41.83 54.28 -57.75
C LEU A 791 -43.15 54.23 -58.52
N GLY A 792 -44.03 53.27 -58.18
CA GLY A 792 -45.36 53.15 -58.77
C GLY A 792 -46.22 54.38 -58.52
N ARG A 793 -46.26 54.89 -57.27
CA ARG A 793 -47.01 56.11 -56.93
C ARG A 793 -46.48 57.34 -57.69
N SER A 794 -45.16 57.50 -57.74
CA SER A 794 -44.53 58.64 -58.42
C SER A 794 -44.72 58.54 -59.94
N PHE A 795 -44.61 57.33 -60.49
CA PHE A 795 -44.81 57.04 -61.90
C PHE A 795 -46.24 57.37 -62.32
N ILE A 796 -47.26 56.86 -61.61
CA ILE A 796 -48.67 57.17 -61.91
C ILE A 796 -48.90 58.69 -61.93
N TRP A 797 -48.32 59.43 -60.99
CA TRP A 797 -48.51 60.88 -60.92
C TRP A 797 -47.85 61.62 -62.10
N PHE A 798 -46.62 61.23 -62.45
CA PHE A 798 -45.92 61.80 -63.62
C PHE A 798 -46.54 61.37 -64.95
N GLU A 799 -47.06 60.15 -65.03
CA GLU A 799 -47.76 59.61 -66.20
C GLU A 799 -49.06 60.37 -66.44
N VAL A 800 -49.86 60.63 -65.40
CA VAL A 800 -51.09 61.44 -65.51
C VAL A 800 -50.79 62.86 -66.00
N ILE A 801 -49.70 63.46 -65.49
CA ILE A 801 -49.26 64.79 -65.97
C ILE A 801 -48.75 64.73 -67.41
N GLY A 802 -47.95 63.72 -67.75
CA GLY A 802 -47.41 63.52 -69.09
C GLY A 802 -48.52 63.30 -70.13
N LEU A 803 -49.49 62.44 -69.82
CA LEU A 803 -50.68 62.21 -70.65
C LEU A 803 -51.52 63.49 -70.78
N GLY A 804 -51.72 64.23 -69.68
CA GLY A 804 -52.41 65.52 -69.72
C GLY A 804 -51.73 66.55 -70.62
N LEU A 805 -50.41 66.68 -70.52
CA LEU A 805 -49.61 67.55 -71.39
C LEU A 805 -49.61 67.08 -72.84
N GLY A 806 -49.57 65.77 -73.11
CA GLY A 806 -49.64 65.22 -74.46
C GLY A 806 -51.01 65.42 -75.12
N LEU A 807 -52.10 65.21 -74.37
CA LEU A 807 -53.48 65.35 -74.85
C LEU A 807 -53.92 66.81 -75.05
N VAL A 808 -53.48 67.72 -74.18
CA VAL A 808 -53.87 69.13 -74.22
C VAL A 808 -52.85 69.98 -74.98
N GLY A 809 -51.57 69.68 -74.84
CA GLY A 809 -50.47 70.44 -75.43
C GLY A 809 -50.39 70.33 -76.95
N LEU A 810 -50.67 69.17 -77.54
CA LEU A 810 -50.64 69.02 -79.00
C LEU A 810 -51.77 69.80 -79.71
N PRO A 811 -53.05 69.76 -79.25
CA PRO A 811 -54.10 70.62 -79.77
C PRO A 811 -53.83 72.12 -79.59
N LEU A 812 -53.30 72.53 -78.44
CA LEU A 812 -52.92 73.92 -78.17
C LEU A 812 -51.75 74.38 -79.07
N PHE A 813 -50.75 73.53 -79.27
CA PHE A 813 -49.63 73.80 -80.18
C PHE A 813 -50.12 73.98 -81.62
N ILE A 814 -51.00 73.10 -82.11
CA ILE A 814 -51.63 73.23 -83.44
C ILE A 814 -52.50 74.50 -83.53
N TYR A 815 -53.19 74.88 -82.46
CA TYR A 815 -54.01 76.10 -82.42
C TYR A 815 -53.18 77.39 -82.50
N PHE A 816 -52.10 77.48 -81.71
CA PHE A 816 -51.23 78.68 -81.66
C PHE A 816 -50.28 78.79 -82.86
N THR A 817 -49.89 77.69 -83.50
CA THR A 817 -49.02 77.70 -84.69
C THR A 817 -49.76 77.95 -86.01
N ARG A 818 -51.08 78.20 -85.96
CA ARG A 818 -51.94 78.41 -87.13
C ARG A 818 -51.58 79.64 -87.98
N SER A 819 -50.80 80.58 -87.43
CA SER A 819 -50.35 81.82 -88.10
C SER A 819 -48.91 81.75 -88.65
N MET A 820 -48.20 80.62 -88.47
CA MET A 820 -46.82 80.45 -88.94
C MET A 820 -46.81 79.60 -90.22
N GLU A 821 -46.79 80.24 -91.38
CA GLU A 821 -46.57 79.56 -92.67
C GLU A 821 -45.06 79.39 -92.95
N ASN A 822 -44.67 78.25 -93.54
CA ASN A 822 -43.30 77.85 -93.96
C ASN A 822 -42.33 77.25 -92.91
N VAL A 823 -42.83 76.53 -91.89
CA VAL A 823 -41.96 75.72 -91.01
C VAL A 823 -42.25 74.23 -91.22
N TRP A 824 -41.34 73.54 -91.91
CA TRP A 824 -41.49 72.12 -92.31
C TRP A 824 -41.89 71.16 -91.16
N ILE A 825 -41.40 71.40 -89.93
CA ILE A 825 -41.72 70.58 -88.75
C ILE A 825 -43.19 70.72 -88.34
N VAL A 826 -43.79 71.90 -88.51
CA VAL A 826 -45.19 72.18 -88.14
C VAL A 826 -46.15 71.48 -89.11
N ASP A 827 -45.82 71.46 -90.41
CA ASP A 827 -46.63 70.79 -91.43
C ASP A 827 -46.59 69.26 -91.27
N MET A 828 -45.42 68.69 -90.97
CA MET A 828 -45.28 67.25 -90.71
C MET A 828 -46.10 66.77 -89.50
N ILE A 829 -46.13 67.55 -88.42
CA ILE A 829 -46.96 67.28 -87.22
C ILE A 829 -48.46 67.38 -87.56
N ARG A 830 -48.84 68.25 -88.50
CA ARG A 830 -50.23 68.49 -88.89
C ARG A 830 -50.80 67.43 -89.82
N GLU A 831 -49.98 66.80 -90.66
CA GLU A 831 -50.39 65.68 -91.52
C GLU A 831 -50.49 64.33 -90.78
N GLN A 832 -49.60 64.07 -89.82
CA GLN A 832 -49.53 62.81 -89.07
C GLN A 832 -49.84 62.97 -87.57
N GLN A 833 -50.87 63.75 -87.25
CA GLN A 833 -51.22 64.12 -85.86
C GLN A 833 -51.34 62.93 -84.93
N TRP A 834 -51.96 61.84 -85.41
CA TRP A 834 -52.21 60.66 -84.59
C TRP A 834 -50.96 59.84 -84.31
N GLU A 835 -50.08 59.65 -85.30
CA GLU A 835 -48.82 58.91 -85.11
C GLU A 835 -47.82 59.74 -84.29
N PHE A 836 -47.79 61.06 -84.48
CA PHE A 836 -46.96 61.96 -83.66
C PHE A 836 -47.45 62.00 -82.21
N GLN A 837 -48.78 62.04 -81.97
CA GLN A 837 -49.34 61.99 -80.62
C GLN A 837 -49.02 60.67 -79.90
N LYS A 838 -49.13 59.53 -80.60
CA LYS A 838 -48.73 58.22 -80.06
C LYS A 838 -47.23 58.19 -79.72
N GLY A 839 -46.37 58.68 -80.61
CA GLY A 839 -44.93 58.77 -80.37
C GLY A 839 -44.58 59.69 -79.20
N LEU A 840 -45.25 60.84 -79.09
CA LEU A 840 -45.08 61.80 -78.00
C LEU A 840 -45.52 61.20 -76.65
N ILE A 841 -46.66 60.51 -76.60
CA ILE A 841 -47.12 59.81 -75.39
C ILE A 841 -46.10 58.74 -74.98
N LEU A 842 -45.61 57.91 -75.92
CA LEU A 842 -44.61 56.89 -75.63
C LEU A 842 -43.33 57.48 -75.04
N ILE A 843 -42.82 58.57 -75.63
CA ILE A 843 -41.63 59.28 -75.14
C ILE A 843 -41.89 59.86 -73.75
N LEU A 844 -43.04 60.48 -73.52
CA LEU A 844 -43.42 61.05 -72.22
C LEU A 844 -43.58 59.97 -71.14
N SER A 845 -44.09 58.78 -71.47
CA SER A 845 -44.19 57.65 -70.53
C SER A 845 -42.83 57.10 -70.15
N VAL A 846 -41.91 56.97 -71.12
CA VAL A 846 -40.52 56.57 -70.85
C VAL A 846 -39.82 57.63 -69.99
N LEU A 847 -40.02 58.91 -70.28
CA LEU A 847 -39.47 60.01 -69.49
C LEU A 847 -40.05 60.04 -68.07
N ALA A 848 -41.36 59.82 -67.91
CA ALA A 848 -42.04 59.74 -66.63
C ALA A 848 -41.50 58.59 -65.76
N LEU A 849 -41.20 57.44 -66.38
CA LEU A 849 -40.55 56.32 -65.71
C LEU A 849 -39.14 56.70 -65.24
N VAL A 850 -38.29 57.28 -66.10
CA VAL A 850 -36.92 57.69 -65.77
C VAL A 850 -36.90 58.74 -64.64
N VAL A 851 -37.76 59.76 -64.73
CA VAL A 851 -37.88 60.82 -63.71
C VAL A 851 -38.43 60.27 -62.39
N SER A 852 -39.41 59.36 -62.44
CA SER A 852 -39.92 58.66 -61.25
C SER A 852 -38.83 57.84 -60.57
N LEU A 853 -38.01 57.14 -61.34
CA LEU A 853 -36.90 56.32 -60.84
C LEU A 853 -35.84 57.19 -60.15
N LEU A 854 -35.44 58.30 -60.78
CA LEU A 854 -34.51 59.30 -60.20
C LEU A 854 -35.07 59.92 -58.91
N LYS A 855 -36.33 60.37 -58.92
CA LYS A 855 -36.98 60.97 -57.73
C LYS A 855 -37.10 59.96 -56.59
N THR A 856 -37.45 58.72 -56.91
CA THR A 856 -37.55 57.65 -55.93
C THR A 856 -36.17 57.36 -55.35
N ALA A 857 -35.13 57.20 -56.17
CA ALA A 857 -33.76 56.98 -55.69
C ALA A 857 -33.24 58.10 -54.76
N ILE A 858 -33.48 59.38 -55.11
CA ILE A 858 -33.04 60.53 -54.28
C ILE A 858 -33.82 60.61 -52.96
N SER A 859 -35.13 60.32 -52.98
CA SER A 859 -35.98 60.46 -51.79
C SER A 859 -36.10 59.20 -50.93
N PHE A 860 -35.65 58.06 -51.43
CA PHE A 860 -35.81 56.75 -50.79
C PHE A 860 -35.11 56.70 -49.43
N GLU A 861 -33.83 57.07 -49.36
CA GLU A 861 -33.06 57.08 -48.11
C GLU A 861 -33.70 57.99 -47.05
N ARG A 862 -34.07 59.23 -47.43
CA ARG A 862 -34.71 60.18 -46.50
C ARG A 862 -36.02 59.64 -45.94
N LYS A 863 -36.89 59.07 -46.77
CA LYS A 863 -38.19 58.53 -46.33
C LYS A 863 -38.04 57.21 -45.58
N LYS A 864 -37.07 56.37 -45.95
CA LYS A 864 -36.72 55.16 -45.20
C LYS A 864 -36.34 55.51 -43.77
N LYS A 865 -35.49 56.54 -43.59
CA LYS A 865 -35.16 57.06 -42.25
C LYS A 865 -36.38 57.59 -41.49
N GLU A 866 -37.25 58.35 -42.16
CA GLU A 866 -38.45 58.89 -41.49
C GLU A 866 -39.49 57.83 -41.10
N LEU A 867 -39.67 56.79 -41.90
CA LEU A 867 -40.66 55.74 -41.65
C LEU A 867 -40.19 54.68 -40.67
N PHE A 868 -38.89 54.38 -40.64
CA PHE A 868 -38.36 53.25 -39.87
C PHE A 868 -37.34 53.65 -38.81
N GLU A 869 -36.46 54.64 -39.03
CA GLU A 869 -35.38 54.98 -38.07
C GLU A 869 -35.82 56.02 -37.02
N ARG A 870 -36.57 57.07 -37.39
CA ARG A 870 -37.10 58.07 -36.43
C ARG A 870 -37.97 57.48 -35.30
N PRO A 871 -38.96 56.60 -35.58
CA PRO A 871 -39.74 55.99 -34.51
C PRO A 871 -38.92 55.03 -33.64
N MET A 872 -37.86 54.41 -34.17
CA MET A 872 -36.93 53.59 -33.38
C MET A 872 -36.18 54.42 -32.34
N ASP A 873 -35.63 55.57 -32.75
CA ASP A 873 -34.88 56.48 -31.87
C ASP A 873 -35.78 57.11 -30.78
N GLU A 874 -37.01 57.50 -31.14
CA GLU A 874 -37.97 58.08 -30.20
C GLU A 874 -38.48 57.07 -29.15
N ALA A 875 -38.70 55.81 -29.56
CA ALA A 875 -39.12 54.74 -28.66
C ALA A 875 -38.00 54.33 -27.68
N GLN A 876 -36.75 54.17 -28.16
CA GLN A 876 -35.58 53.88 -27.31
C GLN A 876 -35.27 55.01 -26.31
N GLN A 877 -35.46 56.27 -26.71
CA GLN A 877 -35.38 57.42 -25.80
C GLN A 877 -36.51 57.44 -24.75
N SER A 878 -37.69 56.91 -25.07
CA SER A 878 -38.81 56.82 -24.12
C SER A 878 -38.62 55.70 -23.09
N GLU A 879 -38.06 54.55 -23.48
CA GLU A 879 -37.77 53.43 -22.57
C GLU A 879 -36.57 53.72 -21.65
N SER A 880 -35.53 54.39 -22.15
CA SER A 880 -34.39 54.83 -21.32
C SER A 880 -34.78 55.90 -20.29
N LYS A 881 -35.80 56.72 -20.56
CA LYS A 881 -36.39 57.66 -19.58
C LYS A 881 -37.28 56.98 -18.54
N LYS A 882 -37.81 55.78 -18.80
CA LYS A 882 -38.60 54.99 -17.83
C LYS A 882 -37.74 54.11 -16.91
N LYS A 883 -36.47 53.89 -17.24
CA LYS A 883 -35.51 53.08 -16.46
C LYS A 883 -34.52 53.90 -15.63
N LYS A 884 -34.69 55.22 -15.54
CA LYS A 884 -33.96 56.08 -14.59
C LYS A 884 -34.78 56.34 -13.34
#